data_AF-A0A7W4I3R5-F1
#
_entry.id   AF-A0A7W4I3R5-F1
#
_cell.length_a   1.000
_cell.length_b   1.000
_cell.length_c   1.000
_cell.angle_alpha   90.00
_cell.angle_beta   90.00
_cell.angle_gamma   90.00
#
_symmetry.space_group_name_H-M   'P 1'
#
loop_
_entity.id
_entity.type
_entity.pdbx_description
1 polymer ?
#
loop_
_entity_poly.entity_id
_entity_poly.type
_entity_poly.pdbx_seq_one_letter_code
_entity_poly.pdbx_strand_id
1 'polypeptide(L)'
;MTTDPAMLGPRATVRLQFHAGFTLDDAAARVDYFADLGISHIYASPLLAARPGSTHGYDTLDFGRVNPELGGYDALVRLVARLRARGMGLILDIVPNHMAVGGSGNAWWEDVLAWGRASRHAHMFDIDWTPPDETLRDRVLVPFLAAPYGDCLAKGELVLRHDAQDGRFACWHYEHCFPICPSHYPDLFDADDVPPPVAGVLDMLRGAPPDAAAAWLHVLADWARTPEGATAIDRALARFVPATGAGRARLHALLDRQHYRLAWWRTAGDIINWRRFFDITGLAGVCVEHPDVFDAVHGTVIALYAQGLIDGMRVDHIDGLARPGAYCARLRHALAAVEAQRPAGLPPGPALYVEKILAAGETLPAGWGVDGTTGYDFLEQVDLLLHDQRGEGALDDLWVWGAGGATSFDAEQRAARGMILDHALGADLARLVHVLAGLARRDPAACDFTPAALVRVLRRILAEFPVYRSYAADGPPPAGTGNRVLHDSCRAARAGLAPSQMPVLAWLERQFGAAGRPAAGEAITCFEHLTAPLAAKAVEDTSFYRYGRLLSRNDVGTHPGHFAGTVAAFHAANTVRRRDWPRAMLATATHDHKRGEDARARLAVLSECGREWARIATGWSAHNAPLRASISGAGAPDRADELILYQALIGAWPMTDAPPHGKEAADFRDRMAAWQLKALREAKRHTSWTDPDTAYEDACRTFLDAILSPDPSNAFLPMLDGFIGRIAPAGALNGLAQTALRLTGPGMPDLYQGCEFWDLSLVDPDNRRPVDFDARTRALAAVTAGEADCASLAPLWRDGRVKQALIGAVLRFRASDPALFIDGAYRPVRVTGGRRRNLVAFARTLDHRAMLVLVPRLTLGLTPSPADLSCPPGTWRGTALDWGDAPSGPWRSLLRPGRTFDTAAVRELATLAGGMPLDVLVTE
;
A
#
# COMPACT_ATOMS: atom_id res chain seq x y z
N MET A 1 30.68 11.66 -26.13
CA MET A 1 29.47 12.50 -26.21
C MET A 1 28.80 12.42 -24.86
N THR A 2 28.92 13.45 -24.04
CA THR A 2 28.24 13.52 -22.74
C THR A 2 26.76 13.75 -23.01
N THR A 3 25.96 12.68 -22.93
CA THR A 3 24.50 12.80 -22.83
C THR A 3 24.18 13.70 -21.65
N ASP A 4 23.39 14.75 -21.88
CA ASP A 4 22.88 15.62 -20.83
C ASP A 4 22.26 14.75 -19.71
N PRO A 5 22.71 14.86 -18.45
CA PRO A 5 22.17 14.08 -17.34
C PRO A 5 20.65 14.16 -17.20
N ALA A 6 20.01 15.24 -17.68
CA ALA A 6 18.55 15.39 -17.71
C ALA A 6 17.85 14.46 -18.72
N MET A 7 18.57 13.94 -19.71
CA MET A 7 18.01 13.10 -20.79
C MET A 7 17.98 11.58 -20.45
N LEU A 8 18.43 11.16 -19.26
CA LEU A 8 18.60 9.75 -18.90
C LEU A 8 17.40 9.13 -18.14
N GLY A 9 16.33 9.89 -17.90
CA GLY A 9 15.14 9.48 -17.15
C GLY A 9 15.36 9.46 -15.63
N PRO A 10 14.43 8.88 -14.85
CA PRO A 10 14.50 8.85 -13.40
C PRO A 10 15.72 8.10 -12.84
N ARG A 11 16.44 8.74 -11.90
CA ARG A 11 17.66 8.19 -11.28
C ARG A 11 17.51 7.90 -9.79
N ALA A 12 16.67 8.66 -9.12
CA ALA A 12 16.31 8.56 -7.70
C ALA A 12 15.02 9.33 -7.46
N THR A 13 14.09 8.75 -6.70
CA THR A 13 12.80 9.34 -6.37
C THR A 13 12.69 9.66 -4.89
N VAL A 14 11.88 10.69 -4.57
CA VAL A 14 11.37 10.91 -3.22
C VAL A 14 9.84 10.87 -3.25
N ARG A 15 9.23 9.97 -2.48
CA ARG A 15 7.78 9.89 -2.34
C ARG A 15 7.28 10.96 -1.38
N LEU A 16 6.42 11.85 -1.87
CA LEU A 16 5.75 12.88 -1.06
C LEU A 16 4.25 12.62 -0.94
N GLN A 17 3.73 12.74 0.27
CA GLN A 17 2.31 12.63 0.62
C GLN A 17 1.68 14.02 0.62
N PHE A 18 0.88 14.31 -0.41
CA PHE A 18 0.17 15.57 -0.54
C PHE A 18 -1.19 15.53 0.15
N HIS A 19 -1.47 16.55 0.95
CA HIS A 19 -2.75 16.78 1.62
C HIS A 19 -2.86 18.26 2.02
N ALA A 20 -3.98 18.69 2.61
CA ALA A 20 -4.19 20.09 3.00
C ALA A 20 -3.13 20.66 3.99
N GLY A 21 -2.36 19.79 4.66
CA GLY A 21 -1.28 20.18 5.58
C GLY A 21 0.13 20.11 4.96
N PHE A 22 0.26 19.64 3.72
CA PHE A 22 1.49 19.64 2.92
C PHE A 22 1.10 19.68 1.43
N THR A 23 0.96 20.89 0.91
CA THR A 23 0.42 21.20 -0.42
C THR A 23 1.49 21.19 -1.52
N LEU A 24 1.08 21.44 -2.77
CA LEU A 24 2.00 21.56 -3.90
C LEU A 24 2.97 22.75 -3.74
N ASP A 25 2.52 23.85 -3.14
CA ASP A 25 3.37 25.02 -2.86
C ASP A 25 4.36 24.75 -1.71
N ASP A 26 3.96 23.97 -0.71
CA ASP A 26 4.87 23.53 0.36
C ASP A 26 6.00 22.67 -0.21
N ALA A 27 5.68 21.73 -1.11
CA ALA A 27 6.70 20.96 -1.81
C ALA A 27 7.57 21.84 -2.72
N ALA A 28 7.00 22.85 -3.37
CA ALA A 28 7.75 23.79 -4.22
C ALA A 28 8.83 24.54 -3.42
N ALA A 29 8.55 24.88 -2.16
CA ALA A 29 9.51 25.48 -1.24
C ALA A 29 10.65 24.54 -0.81
N ARG A 30 10.50 23.23 -1.00
CA ARG A 30 11.50 22.20 -0.64
C ARG A 30 12.30 21.66 -1.82
N VAL A 31 12.04 22.12 -3.04
CA VAL A 31 12.72 21.61 -4.26
C VAL A 31 14.24 21.74 -4.17
N ASP A 32 14.77 22.86 -3.67
CA ASP A 32 16.22 23.07 -3.57
C ASP A 32 16.87 22.04 -2.64
N TYR A 33 16.23 21.73 -1.52
CA TYR A 33 16.69 20.68 -0.60
C TYR A 33 16.77 19.31 -1.28
N PHE A 34 15.72 18.89 -1.99
CA PHE A 34 15.71 17.59 -2.67
C PHE A 34 16.74 17.52 -3.81
N ALA A 35 16.93 18.62 -4.55
CA ALA A 35 17.96 18.73 -5.57
C ALA A 35 19.37 18.56 -4.97
N ASP A 36 19.64 19.25 -3.85
CA ASP A 36 20.95 19.20 -3.18
C ASP A 36 21.22 17.82 -2.53
N LEU A 37 20.17 17.12 -2.12
CA LEU A 37 20.26 15.72 -1.67
C LEU A 37 20.62 14.77 -2.83
N GLY A 38 20.35 15.16 -4.07
CA GLY A 38 20.61 14.37 -5.28
C GLY A 38 19.38 13.62 -5.83
N ILE A 39 18.17 14.00 -5.40
CA ILE A 39 16.92 13.47 -5.94
C ILE A 39 16.72 13.97 -7.37
N SER A 40 16.25 13.10 -8.25
CA SER A 40 15.94 13.46 -9.63
C SER A 40 14.46 13.74 -9.87
N HIS A 41 13.57 13.06 -9.14
CA HIS A 41 12.13 13.15 -9.36
C HIS A 41 11.38 13.16 -8.03
N ILE A 42 10.37 14.02 -7.92
CA ILE A 42 9.32 13.85 -6.91
C ILE A 42 8.40 12.74 -7.41
N TYR A 43 8.18 11.73 -6.57
CA TYR A 43 7.12 10.75 -6.72
C TYR A 43 5.92 11.25 -5.90
N ALA A 44 4.96 11.89 -6.57
CA ALA A 44 3.81 12.49 -5.92
C ALA A 44 2.73 11.44 -5.62
N SER A 45 2.10 11.52 -4.44
CA SER A 45 0.79 10.88 -4.20
C SER A 45 -0.28 11.38 -5.19
N PRO A 46 -1.46 10.73 -5.26
CA PRO A 46 -2.51 11.15 -6.19
C PRO A 46 -2.86 12.64 -6.03
N LEU A 47 -2.89 13.35 -7.17
CA LEU A 47 -3.13 14.80 -7.21
C LEU A 47 -4.51 15.18 -7.75
N LEU A 48 -5.30 14.22 -8.23
CA LEU A 48 -6.65 14.48 -8.73
C LEU A 48 -7.62 14.69 -7.57
N ALA A 49 -8.74 15.35 -7.85
CA ALA A 49 -9.72 15.73 -6.84
C ALA A 49 -10.23 14.50 -6.10
N ALA A 50 -10.04 14.49 -4.79
CA ALA A 50 -10.44 13.44 -3.87
C ALA A 50 -11.48 13.95 -2.87
N ARG A 51 -11.95 13.12 -1.94
CA ARG A 51 -12.87 13.56 -0.90
C ARG A 51 -12.27 14.76 -0.12
N PRO A 52 -13.09 15.75 0.24
CA PRO A 52 -12.63 16.86 1.08
C PRO A 52 -11.97 16.37 2.37
N GLY A 53 -10.82 16.94 2.72
CA GLY A 53 -10.04 16.53 3.89
C GLY A 53 -9.29 15.20 3.74
N SER A 54 -9.28 14.59 2.54
CA SER A 54 -8.48 13.39 2.29
C SER A 54 -7.00 13.65 2.57
N THR A 55 -6.38 12.73 3.31
CA THR A 55 -4.95 12.78 3.66
C THR A 55 -4.07 11.99 2.70
N HIS A 56 -4.67 11.39 1.66
CA HIS A 56 -3.97 10.45 0.77
C HIS A 56 -4.33 10.53 -0.71
N GLY A 57 -5.52 11.01 -1.08
CA GLY A 57 -5.92 11.20 -2.49
C GLY A 57 -6.45 9.96 -3.23
N TYR A 58 -6.27 8.74 -2.69
CA TYR A 58 -6.81 7.49 -3.28
C TYR A 58 -8.34 7.41 -3.42
N ASP A 59 -9.08 8.24 -2.69
CA ASP A 59 -10.53 8.36 -2.74
C ASP A 59 -10.96 9.41 -3.77
N THR A 60 -10.56 9.20 -5.03
CA THR A 60 -10.81 10.12 -6.15
C THR A 60 -12.31 10.30 -6.43
N LEU A 61 -12.74 11.56 -6.55
CA LEU A 61 -14.10 11.97 -6.90
C LEU A 61 -14.22 12.44 -8.36
N ASP A 62 -13.17 13.05 -8.90
CA ASP A 62 -13.18 13.63 -10.25
C ASP A 62 -11.80 13.52 -10.92
N PHE A 63 -11.73 12.73 -11.99
CA PHE A 63 -10.52 12.56 -12.80
C PHE A 63 -10.20 13.78 -13.68
N GLY A 64 -11.16 14.69 -13.88
CA GLY A 64 -11.06 15.90 -14.69
C GLY A 64 -10.30 17.06 -14.04
N ARG A 65 -9.96 16.96 -12.75
CA ARG A 65 -9.53 18.11 -11.96
C ARG A 65 -8.40 17.79 -11.00
N VAL A 66 -7.36 18.63 -10.99
CA VAL A 66 -6.33 18.63 -9.94
C VAL A 66 -6.95 19.16 -8.64
N ASN A 67 -6.70 18.48 -7.53
CA ASN A 67 -7.36 18.72 -6.25
C ASN A 67 -7.18 20.18 -5.79
N PRO A 68 -8.29 20.94 -5.60
CA PRO A 68 -8.22 22.32 -5.15
C PRO A 68 -7.64 22.49 -3.73
N GLU A 69 -7.78 21.51 -2.83
CA GLU A 69 -7.17 21.57 -1.49
C GLU A 69 -5.64 21.52 -1.52
N LEU A 70 -5.06 21.04 -2.62
CA LEU A 70 -3.61 21.02 -2.85
C LEU A 70 -3.11 22.29 -3.56
N GLY A 71 -4.00 23.24 -3.87
CA GLY A 71 -3.73 24.44 -4.66
C GLY A 71 -4.10 24.33 -6.15
N GLY A 72 -4.61 23.17 -6.59
CA GLY A 72 -5.09 22.96 -7.95
C GLY A 72 -4.01 22.98 -9.03
N TYR A 73 -4.45 23.12 -10.27
CA TYR A 73 -3.59 23.09 -11.46
C TYR A 73 -2.48 24.15 -11.43
N ASP A 74 -2.79 25.37 -10.97
CA ASP A 74 -1.80 26.46 -10.93
C ASP A 74 -0.66 26.18 -9.95
N ALA A 75 -0.94 25.55 -8.81
CA ALA A 75 0.09 25.13 -7.86
C ALA A 75 0.96 24.01 -8.43
N LEU A 76 0.38 23.07 -9.20
CA LEU A 76 1.14 22.05 -9.92
C LEU A 76 2.10 22.69 -10.92
N VAL A 77 1.64 23.68 -11.70
CA VAL A 77 2.49 24.41 -12.64
C VAL A 77 3.66 25.10 -11.92
N ARG A 78 3.41 25.75 -10.77
CA ARG A 78 4.47 26.38 -9.95
C ARG A 78 5.47 25.36 -9.43
N LEU A 79 5.01 24.24 -8.89
CA LEU A 79 5.88 23.16 -8.42
C LEU A 79 6.76 22.64 -9.55
N VAL A 80 6.18 22.32 -10.71
CA VAL A 80 6.93 21.81 -11.86
C VAL A 80 7.93 22.85 -12.36
N ALA A 81 7.57 24.13 -12.45
CA ALA A 81 8.50 25.18 -12.85
C ALA A 81 9.73 25.22 -11.93
N ARG A 82 9.55 25.07 -10.61
CA ARG A 82 10.66 24.95 -9.65
C ARG A 82 11.48 23.67 -9.87
N LEU A 83 10.83 22.53 -10.10
CA LEU A 83 11.51 21.27 -10.39
C LEU A 83 12.39 21.39 -11.65
N ARG A 84 11.85 21.94 -12.74
CA ARG A 84 12.60 22.13 -13.99
C ARG A 84 13.80 23.04 -13.80
N ALA A 85 13.67 24.11 -13.00
CA ALA A 85 14.79 25.02 -12.69
C ALA A 85 15.97 24.32 -11.98
N ARG A 86 15.73 23.17 -11.34
CA ARG A 86 16.76 22.34 -10.70
C ARG A 86 17.05 21.04 -11.45
N GLY A 87 16.57 20.89 -12.69
CA GLY A 87 16.77 19.68 -13.50
C GLY A 87 16.06 18.44 -12.95
N MET A 88 14.96 18.65 -12.22
CA MET A 88 14.16 17.59 -11.61
C MET A 88 12.85 17.35 -12.39
N GLY A 89 12.23 16.21 -12.12
CA GLY A 89 10.95 15.81 -12.69
C GLY A 89 9.89 15.36 -11.69
N LEU A 90 8.74 14.94 -12.22
CA LEU A 90 7.60 14.49 -11.41
C LEU A 90 7.04 13.17 -11.96
N ILE A 91 6.95 12.16 -11.10
CA ILE A 91 6.22 10.91 -11.35
C ILE A 91 4.92 10.99 -10.55
N LEU A 92 3.79 10.84 -11.24
CA LEU A 92 2.46 10.97 -10.64
C LEU A 92 1.88 9.59 -10.29
N ASP A 93 1.42 9.43 -9.06
CA ASP A 93 0.58 8.30 -8.68
C ASP A 93 -0.85 8.45 -9.23
N ILE A 94 -1.36 7.41 -9.89
CA ILE A 94 -2.68 7.39 -10.52
C ILE A 94 -3.52 6.20 -10.02
N VAL A 95 -4.84 6.40 -9.92
CA VAL A 95 -5.77 5.46 -9.27
C VAL A 95 -6.85 4.99 -10.26
N PRO A 96 -6.52 4.10 -11.20
CA PRO A 96 -7.45 3.71 -12.27
C PRO A 96 -8.50 2.69 -11.84
N ASN A 97 -8.28 1.99 -10.71
CA ASN A 97 -9.11 0.85 -10.33
C ASN A 97 -10.48 1.25 -9.78
N HIS A 98 -10.58 2.40 -9.11
CA HIS A 98 -11.74 2.71 -8.28
C HIS A 98 -11.97 4.22 -8.09
N MET A 99 -13.17 4.58 -7.63
CA MET A 99 -13.54 5.94 -7.22
C MET A 99 -14.26 5.93 -5.86
N ALA A 100 -14.23 7.07 -5.18
CA ALA A 100 -14.96 7.27 -3.94
C ALA A 100 -16.49 7.31 -4.16
N VAL A 101 -17.24 6.62 -3.31
CA VAL A 101 -18.72 6.53 -3.35
C VAL A 101 -19.36 6.66 -1.97
N GLY A 102 -20.67 6.84 -1.90
CA GLY A 102 -21.42 6.90 -0.64
C GLY A 102 -21.46 8.27 0.04
N GLY A 103 -20.77 9.28 -0.50
CA GLY A 103 -20.95 10.68 -0.11
C GLY A 103 -21.59 11.48 -1.23
N SER A 104 -21.49 12.81 -1.15
CA SER A 104 -21.72 13.69 -2.29
C SER A 104 -20.39 14.01 -3.00
N GLY A 105 -20.45 14.40 -4.27
CA GLY A 105 -19.32 14.89 -5.06
C GLY A 105 -18.80 13.93 -6.13
N ASN A 106 -19.25 12.67 -6.16
CA ASN A 106 -18.98 11.77 -7.28
C ASN A 106 -20.15 11.82 -8.26
N ALA A 107 -20.05 12.71 -9.24
CA ALA A 107 -21.11 12.93 -10.23
C ALA A 107 -21.46 11.66 -11.04
N TRP A 108 -20.49 10.76 -11.27
CA TRP A 108 -20.76 9.52 -12.00
C TRP A 108 -21.59 8.56 -11.15
N TRP A 109 -21.20 8.36 -9.89
CA TRP A 109 -21.90 7.45 -8.99
C TRP A 109 -23.31 7.97 -8.65
N GLU A 110 -23.46 9.26 -8.37
CA GLU A 110 -24.76 9.87 -8.10
C GLU A 110 -25.71 9.77 -9.29
N ASP A 111 -25.20 9.89 -10.51
CA ASP A 111 -25.99 9.69 -11.74
C ASP A 111 -26.45 8.23 -11.88
N VAL A 112 -25.61 7.26 -11.53
CA VAL A 112 -25.99 5.84 -11.48
C VAL A 112 -27.06 5.59 -10.42
N LEU A 113 -26.96 6.19 -9.23
CA LEU A 113 -28.00 6.04 -8.21
C LEU A 113 -29.33 6.68 -8.66
N ALA A 114 -29.28 7.83 -9.34
CA ALA A 114 -30.47 8.54 -9.80
C ALA A 114 -31.20 7.84 -10.96
N TRP A 115 -30.48 7.15 -11.85
CA TRP A 115 -31.04 6.63 -13.12
C TRP A 115 -30.86 5.12 -13.33
N GLY A 116 -30.14 4.43 -12.43
CA GLY A 116 -29.84 3.02 -12.56
C GLY A 116 -29.15 2.71 -13.89
N ARG A 117 -29.61 1.65 -14.57
CA ARG A 117 -29.05 1.20 -15.86
C ARG A 117 -29.22 2.20 -17.00
N ALA A 118 -30.12 3.17 -16.86
CA ALA A 118 -30.30 4.22 -17.86
C ALA A 118 -29.22 5.32 -17.76
N SER A 119 -28.47 5.37 -16.64
CA SER A 119 -27.36 6.31 -16.48
C SER A 119 -26.31 6.10 -17.57
N ARG A 120 -25.79 7.21 -18.10
CA ARG A 120 -24.64 7.19 -19.01
C ARG A 120 -23.33 6.73 -18.35
N HIS A 121 -23.31 6.67 -17.02
CA HIS A 121 -22.17 6.22 -16.22
C HIS A 121 -22.38 4.80 -15.67
N ALA A 122 -23.49 4.12 -15.99
CA ALA A 122 -23.78 2.78 -15.47
C ALA A 122 -22.70 1.75 -15.84
N HIS A 123 -22.08 1.85 -17.02
CA HIS A 123 -20.99 0.97 -17.46
C HIS A 123 -19.60 1.42 -17.00
N MET A 124 -19.48 2.60 -16.38
CA MET A 124 -18.23 3.08 -15.80
C MET A 124 -17.85 2.25 -14.57
N PHE A 125 -18.84 1.69 -13.86
CA PHE A 125 -18.66 0.90 -12.65
C PHE A 125 -18.97 -0.57 -12.85
N ASP A 126 -18.27 -1.43 -12.11
CA ASP A 126 -18.45 -2.88 -12.15
C ASP A 126 -19.61 -3.32 -11.24
N ILE A 127 -20.83 -3.19 -11.75
CA ILE A 127 -22.10 -3.52 -11.07
C ILE A 127 -22.69 -4.80 -11.67
N ASP A 128 -22.95 -5.79 -10.83
CA ASP A 128 -23.81 -6.93 -11.16
C ASP A 128 -25.28 -6.52 -11.03
N TRP A 129 -25.90 -6.22 -12.17
CA TRP A 129 -27.30 -5.81 -12.27
C TRP A 129 -28.30 -6.98 -12.18
N THR A 130 -27.81 -8.22 -12.21
CA THR A 130 -28.62 -9.43 -12.13
C THR A 130 -28.07 -10.40 -11.08
N PRO A 131 -27.84 -9.93 -9.84
CA PRO A 131 -27.28 -10.78 -8.80
C PRO A 131 -28.28 -11.86 -8.38
N PRO A 132 -27.85 -12.89 -7.62
CA PRO A 132 -28.75 -13.92 -7.11
C PRO A 132 -29.92 -13.40 -6.25
N ASP A 133 -29.74 -12.26 -5.58
CA ASP A 133 -30.80 -11.59 -4.81
C ASP A 133 -31.74 -10.85 -5.76
N GLU A 134 -32.95 -11.39 -5.98
CA GLU A 134 -33.97 -10.80 -6.85
C GLU A 134 -34.40 -9.40 -6.40
N THR A 135 -34.22 -9.02 -5.12
CA THR A 135 -34.52 -7.66 -4.64
C THR A 135 -33.52 -6.62 -5.14
N LEU A 136 -32.38 -7.06 -5.67
CA LEU A 136 -31.34 -6.22 -6.28
C LEU A 136 -31.33 -6.28 -7.80
N ARG A 137 -32.28 -6.97 -8.44
CA ARG A 137 -32.41 -6.94 -9.90
C ARG A 137 -32.63 -5.50 -10.38
N ASP A 138 -31.77 -5.07 -11.29
CA ASP A 138 -31.74 -3.70 -11.85
C ASP A 138 -31.57 -2.60 -10.78
N ARG A 139 -31.04 -2.93 -9.59
CA ARG A 139 -30.78 -1.98 -8.49
C ARG A 139 -29.35 -2.09 -7.97
N VAL A 140 -28.84 -1.01 -7.40
CA VAL A 140 -27.54 -0.96 -6.70
C VAL A 140 -27.74 -1.11 -5.20
N LEU A 141 -27.03 -2.02 -4.54
CA LEU A 141 -27.00 -2.04 -3.07
C LEU A 141 -26.18 -0.85 -2.56
N VAL A 142 -26.73 -0.10 -1.60
CA VAL A 142 -26.09 1.07 -0.99
C VAL A 142 -26.00 0.85 0.53
N PRO A 143 -24.95 0.13 1.00
CA PRO A 143 -24.83 -0.26 2.40
C PRO A 143 -24.11 0.81 3.23
N PHE A 144 -24.76 1.96 3.45
CA PHE A 144 -24.22 3.10 4.20
C PHE A 144 -25.07 3.49 5.42
N LEU A 145 -26.12 2.73 5.74
CA LEU A 145 -26.92 3.01 6.93
C LEU A 145 -26.18 2.53 8.19
N ALA A 146 -26.21 3.33 9.26
CA ALA A 146 -25.58 3.00 10.54
C ALA A 146 -26.25 1.80 11.25
N ALA A 147 -27.54 1.57 10.99
CA ALA A 147 -28.36 0.52 11.57
C ALA A 147 -29.26 -0.15 10.50
N PRO A 148 -30.03 -1.20 10.83
CA PRO A 148 -31.03 -1.77 9.92
C PRO A 148 -31.97 -0.70 9.34
N TYR A 149 -32.33 -0.83 8.06
CA TYR A 149 -33.14 0.15 7.33
C TYR A 149 -34.40 0.59 8.07
N GLY A 150 -35.16 -0.37 8.61
CA GLY A 150 -36.39 -0.11 9.35
C GLY A 150 -36.16 0.76 10.58
N ASP A 151 -35.03 0.60 11.27
CA ASP A 151 -34.68 1.37 12.46
C ASP A 151 -34.29 2.80 12.09
N CYS A 152 -33.42 2.98 11.08
CA CYS A 152 -33.04 4.32 10.58
C CYS A 152 -34.28 5.09 10.10
N LEU A 153 -35.16 4.44 9.36
CA LEU A 153 -36.43 5.02 8.93
C LEU A 153 -37.32 5.35 10.14
N ALA A 154 -37.39 4.48 11.14
CA ALA A 154 -38.26 4.68 12.30
C ALA A 154 -37.79 5.82 13.23
N LYS A 155 -36.47 5.99 13.38
CA LYS A 155 -35.83 7.05 14.14
C LYS A 155 -35.81 8.39 13.42
N GLY A 156 -36.14 8.41 12.14
CA GLY A 156 -36.12 9.59 11.29
C GLY A 156 -34.72 10.07 10.92
N GLU A 157 -33.77 9.15 10.86
CA GLU A 157 -32.38 9.40 10.43
C GLU A 157 -32.25 9.46 8.90
N LEU A 158 -33.31 9.12 8.17
CA LEU A 158 -33.43 9.28 6.72
C LEU A 158 -34.21 10.57 6.42
N VAL A 159 -33.52 11.57 5.88
CA VAL A 159 -34.06 12.92 5.69
C VAL A 159 -34.08 13.27 4.21
N LEU A 160 -35.27 13.44 3.64
CA LEU A 160 -35.42 13.97 2.29
C LEU A 160 -35.08 15.47 2.29
N ARG A 161 -34.20 15.88 1.38
CA ARG A 161 -33.74 17.28 1.20
C ARG A 161 -33.82 17.67 -0.26
N HIS A 162 -33.87 18.98 -0.49
CA HIS A 162 -33.78 19.60 -1.82
C HIS A 162 -32.54 20.50 -1.87
N ASP A 163 -31.79 20.43 -2.98
CA ASP A 163 -30.71 21.36 -3.28
C ASP A 163 -31.20 22.43 -4.26
N ALA A 164 -31.26 23.68 -3.79
CA ALA A 164 -31.71 24.81 -4.58
C ALA A 164 -30.73 25.25 -5.67
N GLN A 165 -29.48 24.79 -5.65
CA GLN A 165 -28.49 25.13 -6.67
C GLN A 165 -28.70 24.34 -7.97
N ASP A 166 -29.05 23.06 -7.87
CA ASP A 166 -29.18 22.17 -9.03
C ASP A 166 -30.59 21.59 -9.21
N GLY A 167 -31.52 21.91 -8.30
CA GLY A 167 -32.93 21.51 -8.36
C GLY A 167 -33.15 20.04 -8.01
N ARG A 168 -32.19 19.39 -7.35
CA ARG A 168 -32.25 17.96 -7.06
C ARG A 168 -32.84 17.64 -5.70
N PHE A 169 -33.55 16.52 -5.63
CA PHE A 169 -33.97 15.91 -4.37
C PHE A 169 -33.06 14.73 -4.03
N ALA A 170 -32.72 14.59 -2.76
CA ALA A 170 -31.94 13.46 -2.26
C ALA A 170 -32.38 13.08 -0.85
N CYS A 171 -32.33 11.79 -0.55
CA CYS A 171 -32.42 11.30 0.82
C CYS A 171 -31.02 11.32 1.45
N TRP A 172 -30.91 11.80 2.67
CA TRP A 172 -29.67 11.87 3.42
C TRP A 172 -29.70 10.99 4.65
N HIS A 173 -28.56 10.37 4.96
CA HIS A 173 -28.29 9.74 6.23
C HIS A 173 -26.94 10.22 6.73
N TYR A 174 -26.96 11.13 7.71
CA TYR A 174 -25.77 11.90 8.12
C TYR A 174 -25.10 12.58 6.90
N GLU A 175 -23.86 12.25 6.58
CA GLU A 175 -23.09 12.74 5.42
C GLU A 175 -23.40 12.02 4.11
N HIS A 176 -24.08 10.87 4.16
CA HIS A 176 -24.36 10.06 2.96
C HIS A 176 -25.53 10.62 2.17
N CYS A 177 -25.35 10.77 0.85
CA CYS A 177 -26.32 11.33 -0.09
C CYS A 177 -26.86 10.24 -1.03
N PHE A 178 -28.19 10.18 -1.17
CA PHE A 178 -28.88 9.22 -2.04
C PHE A 178 -29.87 9.98 -2.96
N PRO A 179 -29.49 10.29 -4.21
CA PRO A 179 -30.31 11.05 -5.14
C PRO A 179 -31.67 10.39 -5.41
N ILE A 180 -32.75 11.15 -5.41
CA ILE A 180 -34.06 10.67 -5.86
C ILE A 180 -34.09 10.75 -7.39
N CYS A 181 -34.59 9.69 -8.04
CA CYS A 181 -34.79 9.67 -9.48
C CYS A 181 -35.69 10.84 -9.90
N PRO A 182 -35.27 11.71 -10.83
CA PRO A 182 -36.07 12.86 -11.27
C PRO A 182 -37.45 12.49 -11.80
N SER A 183 -37.62 11.29 -12.37
CA SER A 183 -38.94 10.79 -12.80
C SER A 183 -39.96 10.62 -11.66
N HIS A 184 -39.48 10.59 -10.41
CA HIS A 184 -40.28 10.47 -9.20
C HIS A 184 -40.55 11.82 -8.50
N TYR A 185 -39.96 12.94 -8.97
CA TYR A 185 -40.22 14.27 -8.40
C TYR A 185 -41.69 14.70 -8.40
N PRO A 186 -42.50 14.37 -9.44
CA PRO A 186 -43.89 14.78 -9.45
C PRO A 186 -44.71 14.17 -8.31
N ASP A 187 -44.26 13.05 -7.76
CA ASP A 187 -44.93 12.35 -6.65
C ASP A 187 -44.62 13.02 -5.29
N LEU A 188 -43.68 13.97 -5.25
CA LEU A 188 -43.33 14.73 -4.04
C LEU A 188 -44.32 15.85 -3.73
N PHE A 189 -44.99 16.38 -4.75
CA PHE A 189 -45.85 17.56 -4.65
C PHE A 189 -47.34 17.18 -4.63
N ASP A 190 -48.17 18.07 -4.10
CA ASP A 190 -49.61 18.07 -4.38
C ASP A 190 -49.87 18.96 -5.61
N ALA A 191 -50.88 18.64 -6.43
CA ALA A 191 -51.13 19.35 -7.69
C ALA A 191 -51.42 20.85 -7.50
N ASP A 192 -52.01 21.22 -6.35
CA ASP A 192 -52.35 22.60 -6.01
C ASP A 192 -51.15 23.43 -5.52
N ASP A 193 -50.01 22.77 -5.20
CA ASP A 193 -48.81 23.43 -4.67
C ASP A 193 -47.85 23.93 -5.76
N VAL A 194 -48.13 23.62 -7.03
CA VAL A 194 -47.18 23.82 -8.13
C VAL A 194 -47.81 24.65 -9.26
N PRO A 195 -47.18 25.76 -9.69
CA PRO A 195 -47.71 26.59 -10.76
C PRO A 195 -47.66 25.87 -12.12
N PRO A 196 -48.54 26.20 -13.10
CA PRO A 196 -48.65 25.46 -14.36
C PRO A 196 -47.34 25.24 -15.15
N PRO A 197 -46.40 26.21 -15.25
CA PRO A 197 -45.13 25.98 -15.93
C PRO A 197 -44.27 24.90 -15.27
N VAL A 198 -44.27 24.85 -13.93
CA VAL A 198 -43.52 23.87 -13.14
C VAL A 198 -44.23 22.51 -13.17
N ALA A 199 -45.57 22.50 -13.13
CA ALA A 199 -46.35 21.29 -13.28
C ALA A 199 -46.10 20.60 -14.64
N GLY A 200 -45.97 21.39 -15.73
CA GLY A 200 -45.58 20.87 -17.04
C GLY A 200 -44.17 20.27 -17.04
N VAL A 201 -43.21 20.89 -16.34
CA VAL A 201 -41.85 20.35 -16.17
C VAL A 201 -41.87 19.03 -15.40
N LEU A 202 -42.59 18.96 -14.28
CA LEU A 202 -42.76 17.74 -13.51
C LEU A 202 -43.37 16.61 -14.37
N ASP A 203 -44.40 16.91 -15.17
CA ASP A 203 -45.00 15.91 -16.05
C ASP A 203 -44.00 15.37 -17.09
N MET A 204 -43.20 16.26 -17.70
CA MET A 204 -42.14 15.85 -18.63
C MET A 204 -41.10 14.93 -17.96
N LEU A 205 -40.78 15.13 -16.68
CA LEU A 205 -39.81 14.29 -15.97
C LEU A 205 -40.26 12.83 -15.80
N ARG A 206 -41.56 12.52 -15.70
CA ARG A 206 -42.06 11.15 -15.42
C ARG A 206 -41.54 10.08 -16.38
N GLY A 207 -41.28 10.45 -17.63
CA GLY A 207 -40.80 9.52 -18.67
C GLY A 207 -39.53 10.01 -19.37
N ALA A 208 -38.89 11.08 -18.89
CA ALA A 208 -37.72 11.64 -19.53
C ALA A 208 -36.50 10.72 -19.34
N PRO A 209 -35.73 10.45 -20.42
CA PRO A 209 -34.39 9.89 -20.26
C PRO A 209 -33.46 10.90 -19.55
N PRO A 210 -32.34 10.44 -18.96
CA PRO A 210 -31.45 11.29 -18.16
C PRO A 210 -31.04 12.60 -18.83
N ASP A 211 -30.64 12.55 -20.12
CA ASP A 211 -30.19 13.74 -20.86
C ASP A 211 -31.30 14.79 -21.05
N ALA A 212 -32.55 14.35 -21.27
CA ALA A 212 -33.69 15.25 -21.38
C ALA A 212 -34.07 15.84 -20.02
N ALA A 213 -34.02 15.03 -18.96
CA ALA A 213 -34.32 15.47 -17.61
C ALA A 213 -33.34 16.54 -17.11
N ALA A 214 -32.05 16.45 -17.47
CA ALA A 214 -31.04 17.43 -17.09
C ALA A 214 -31.40 18.86 -17.53
N ALA A 215 -31.95 19.03 -18.74
CA ALA A 215 -32.39 20.33 -19.23
C ALA A 215 -33.56 20.92 -18.42
N TRP A 216 -34.41 20.06 -17.85
CA TRP A 216 -35.59 20.44 -17.09
C TRP A 216 -35.30 20.72 -15.60
N LEU A 217 -34.27 20.09 -15.03
CA LEU A 217 -33.85 20.32 -13.65
C LEU A 217 -33.45 21.79 -13.39
N HIS A 218 -32.88 22.49 -14.38
CA HIS A 218 -32.59 23.93 -14.24
C HIS A 218 -33.84 24.78 -14.04
N VAL A 219 -34.97 24.43 -14.67
CA VAL A 219 -36.24 25.14 -14.47
C VAL A 219 -36.76 24.94 -13.04
N LEU A 220 -36.60 23.74 -12.49
CA LEU A 220 -36.93 23.46 -11.09
C LEU A 220 -36.00 24.22 -10.13
N ALA A 221 -34.70 24.28 -10.40
CA ALA A 221 -33.74 25.04 -9.60
C ALA A 221 -34.07 26.54 -9.59
N ASP A 222 -34.44 27.12 -10.74
CA ASP A 222 -34.86 28.52 -10.84
C ASP A 222 -36.12 28.80 -10.02
N TRP A 223 -37.12 27.93 -10.13
CA TRP A 223 -38.35 28.06 -9.34
C TRP A 223 -38.10 27.88 -7.84
N ALA A 224 -37.27 26.91 -7.44
CA ALA A 224 -36.93 26.65 -6.05
C ALA A 224 -36.25 27.84 -5.35
N ARG A 225 -35.56 28.69 -6.10
CA ARG A 225 -34.94 29.93 -5.59
C ARG A 225 -35.94 31.08 -5.39
N THR A 226 -37.19 30.91 -5.82
CA THR A 226 -38.28 31.87 -5.53
C THR A 226 -38.92 31.59 -4.17
N PRO A 227 -39.50 32.60 -3.47
CA PRO A 227 -40.20 32.36 -2.21
C PRO A 227 -41.37 31.37 -2.33
N GLU A 228 -42.09 31.41 -3.45
CA GLU A 228 -43.20 30.50 -3.73
C GLU A 228 -42.71 29.05 -3.86
N GLY A 229 -41.67 28.83 -4.68
CA GLY A 229 -41.09 27.50 -4.88
C GLY A 229 -40.45 26.94 -3.62
N ALA A 230 -39.71 27.75 -2.87
CA ALA A 230 -39.15 27.34 -1.58
C ALA A 230 -40.25 26.87 -0.62
N THR A 231 -41.35 27.64 -0.50
CA THR A 231 -42.48 27.27 0.37
C THR A 231 -43.17 25.99 -0.10
N ALA A 232 -43.37 25.81 -1.41
CA ALA A 232 -43.98 24.61 -1.98
C ALA A 232 -43.10 23.37 -1.73
N ILE A 233 -41.78 23.51 -1.87
CA ILE A 233 -40.80 22.45 -1.58
C ILE A 233 -40.82 22.10 -0.09
N ASP A 234 -40.85 23.07 0.80
CA ASP A 234 -40.94 22.81 2.25
C ASP A 234 -42.21 22.03 2.61
N ARG A 235 -43.36 22.38 2.00
CA ARG A 235 -44.61 21.63 2.17
C ARG A 235 -44.48 20.20 1.63
N ALA A 236 -43.89 20.03 0.45
CA ALA A 236 -43.62 18.72 -0.14
C ALA A 236 -42.76 17.86 0.81
N LEU A 237 -41.62 18.38 1.28
CA LEU A 237 -40.71 17.68 2.20
C LEU A 237 -41.39 17.31 3.52
N ALA A 238 -42.22 18.19 4.09
CA ALA A 238 -42.96 17.94 5.33
C ALA A 238 -43.86 16.69 5.26
N ARG A 239 -44.37 16.36 4.06
CA ARG A 239 -45.20 15.15 3.85
C ARG A 239 -44.40 13.87 4.03
N PHE A 240 -43.08 13.89 3.81
CA PHE A 240 -42.20 12.70 3.89
C PHE A 240 -41.49 12.57 5.24
N VAL A 241 -41.84 13.41 6.23
CA VAL A 241 -41.20 13.36 7.55
C VAL A 241 -41.50 12.02 8.25
N PRO A 242 -40.48 11.20 8.53
CA PRO A 242 -40.64 9.83 9.05
C PRO A 242 -41.11 9.76 10.52
N ALA A 243 -41.12 10.90 11.22
CA ALA A 243 -41.67 11.01 12.59
C ALA A 243 -43.19 10.74 12.62
N THR A 244 -43.91 10.91 11.51
CA THR A 244 -45.33 10.55 11.39
C THR A 244 -45.49 9.20 10.71
N GLY A 245 -46.50 8.41 11.09
CA GLY A 245 -46.77 7.11 10.44
C GLY A 245 -47.03 7.24 8.94
N ALA A 246 -47.78 8.28 8.54
CA ALA A 246 -48.08 8.55 7.13
C ALA A 246 -46.83 9.02 6.34
N GLY A 247 -46.02 9.92 6.92
CA GLY A 247 -44.79 10.38 6.27
C GLY A 247 -43.74 9.28 6.15
N ARG A 248 -43.64 8.41 7.16
CA ARG A 248 -42.81 7.20 7.12
C ARG A 248 -43.20 6.25 6.00
N ALA A 249 -44.49 5.98 5.85
CA ALA A 249 -44.99 5.12 4.77
C ALA A 249 -44.72 5.74 3.39
N ARG A 250 -44.90 7.06 3.23
CA ARG A 250 -44.58 7.78 1.99
C ARG A 250 -43.09 7.74 1.65
N LEU A 251 -42.22 8.00 2.63
CA LEU A 251 -40.77 7.93 2.43
C LEU A 251 -40.31 6.51 2.10
N HIS A 252 -40.85 5.50 2.76
CA HIS A 252 -40.58 4.10 2.41
C HIS A 252 -40.97 3.78 0.97
N ALA A 253 -42.21 4.11 0.57
CA ALA A 253 -42.69 3.85 -0.78
C ALA A 253 -41.89 4.61 -1.85
N LEU A 254 -41.42 5.83 -1.55
CA LEU A 254 -40.50 6.56 -2.42
C LEU A 254 -39.16 5.82 -2.53
N LEU A 255 -38.53 5.49 -1.41
CA LEU A 255 -37.21 4.83 -1.39
C LEU A 255 -37.22 3.45 -2.03
N ASP A 256 -38.31 2.69 -1.89
CA ASP A 256 -38.46 1.34 -2.47
C ASP A 256 -38.60 1.35 -4.00
N ARG A 257 -38.86 2.52 -4.61
CA ARG A 257 -38.92 2.69 -6.07
C ARG A 257 -37.60 3.13 -6.70
N GLN A 258 -36.59 3.47 -5.90
CA GLN A 258 -35.34 3.99 -6.44
C GLN A 258 -34.51 2.89 -7.13
N HIS A 259 -33.56 3.31 -7.95
CA HIS A 259 -32.61 2.40 -8.62
C HIS A 259 -31.53 1.85 -7.68
N TYR A 260 -31.67 2.11 -6.38
CA TYR A 260 -30.82 1.58 -5.34
C TYR A 260 -31.65 1.06 -4.18
N ARG A 261 -31.03 0.17 -3.39
CA ARG A 261 -31.57 -0.35 -2.14
C ARG A 261 -30.65 0.07 -1.01
N LEU A 262 -31.14 0.94 -0.12
CA LEU A 262 -30.42 1.30 1.10
C LEU A 262 -30.32 0.10 2.04
N ALA A 263 -29.14 -0.10 2.60
CA ALA A 263 -28.88 -1.23 3.50
C ALA A 263 -27.96 -0.84 4.65
N TRP A 264 -28.01 -1.66 5.70
CA TRP A 264 -27.10 -1.56 6.82
C TRP A 264 -25.68 -1.88 6.37
N TRP A 265 -24.70 -1.07 6.76
CA TRP A 265 -23.31 -1.20 6.32
C TRP A 265 -22.73 -2.61 6.54
N ARG A 266 -23.17 -3.30 7.59
CA ARG A 266 -22.72 -4.67 7.90
C ARG A 266 -23.13 -5.72 6.88
N THR A 267 -24.11 -5.43 6.03
CA THR A 267 -24.56 -6.36 4.97
C THR A 267 -23.67 -6.31 3.73
N ALA A 268 -22.72 -5.37 3.65
CA ALA A 268 -21.85 -5.21 2.48
C ALA A 268 -21.05 -6.48 2.15
N GLY A 269 -20.55 -7.18 3.17
CA GLY A 269 -19.78 -8.42 2.98
C GLY A 269 -20.57 -9.57 2.35
N ASP A 270 -21.89 -9.58 2.52
CA ASP A 270 -22.77 -10.69 2.14
C ASP A 270 -23.49 -10.49 0.81
N ILE A 271 -23.96 -9.26 0.54
CA ILE A 271 -24.94 -9.02 -0.55
C ILE A 271 -24.59 -7.85 -1.47
N ILE A 272 -23.41 -7.23 -1.34
CA ILE A 272 -23.03 -6.14 -2.25
C ILE A 272 -22.92 -6.64 -3.69
N ASN A 273 -23.54 -5.91 -4.62
CA ASN A 273 -23.64 -6.33 -6.02
C ASN A 273 -22.75 -5.49 -6.94
N TRP A 274 -21.68 -4.90 -6.43
CA TRP A 274 -20.71 -4.16 -7.22
C TRP A 274 -19.31 -4.35 -6.63
N ARG A 275 -18.29 -4.31 -7.50
CA ARG A 275 -16.90 -4.57 -7.09
C ARG A 275 -16.35 -3.42 -6.26
N ARG A 276 -15.69 -3.73 -5.14
CA ARG A 276 -15.02 -2.77 -4.27
C ARG A 276 -13.51 -2.76 -4.48
N PHE A 277 -12.83 -1.73 -3.98
CA PHE A 277 -11.42 -1.86 -3.59
C PHE A 277 -11.35 -2.63 -2.26
N PHE A 278 -10.83 -3.86 -2.30
CA PHE A 278 -10.82 -4.77 -1.15
C PHE A 278 -12.22 -4.94 -0.53
N ASP A 279 -12.37 -4.68 0.77
CA ASP A 279 -13.60 -4.69 1.53
C ASP A 279 -14.10 -3.27 1.87
N ILE A 280 -13.53 -2.23 1.24
CA ILE A 280 -13.85 -0.83 1.52
C ILE A 280 -15.09 -0.39 0.73
N THR A 281 -16.24 -0.36 1.41
CA THR A 281 -17.52 0.11 0.86
C THR A 281 -17.49 1.55 0.34
N GLY A 282 -16.54 2.37 0.77
CA GLY A 282 -16.38 3.73 0.26
C GLY A 282 -15.77 3.84 -1.14
N LEU A 283 -15.33 2.75 -1.77
CA LEU A 283 -14.56 2.76 -3.02
C LEU A 283 -15.13 1.76 -4.04
N ALA A 284 -15.78 2.26 -5.09
CA ALA A 284 -16.38 1.44 -6.16
C ALA A 284 -15.41 1.24 -7.32
N GLY A 285 -15.34 -0.01 -7.80
CA GLY A 285 -14.48 -0.43 -8.90
C GLY A 285 -14.95 0.13 -10.24
N VAL A 286 -14.00 0.67 -11.02
CA VAL A 286 -14.19 1.25 -12.34
C VAL A 286 -13.78 0.26 -13.43
N CYS A 287 -14.53 0.20 -14.53
CA CYS A 287 -14.31 -0.70 -15.66
C CYS A 287 -13.35 -0.11 -16.71
N VAL A 288 -12.13 0.22 -16.28
CA VAL A 288 -11.11 0.91 -17.09
C VAL A 288 -10.64 0.10 -18.33
N GLU A 289 -11.01 -1.16 -18.44
CA GLU A 289 -10.81 -1.97 -19.64
C GLU A 289 -11.60 -1.44 -20.85
N HIS A 290 -12.72 -0.75 -20.63
CA HIS A 290 -13.48 -0.10 -21.69
C HIS A 290 -12.75 1.14 -22.22
N PRO A 291 -12.64 1.35 -23.55
CA PRO A 291 -11.88 2.47 -24.10
C PRO A 291 -12.36 3.85 -23.67
N ASP A 292 -13.67 4.09 -23.66
CA ASP A 292 -14.27 5.36 -23.25
C ASP A 292 -14.12 5.62 -21.75
N VAL A 293 -14.21 4.58 -20.91
CA VAL A 293 -13.90 4.67 -19.48
C VAL A 293 -12.42 4.99 -19.27
N PHE A 294 -11.52 4.33 -20.00
CA PHE A 294 -10.08 4.64 -19.97
C PHE A 294 -9.82 6.10 -20.32
N ASP A 295 -10.41 6.61 -21.40
CA ASP A 295 -10.25 7.99 -21.84
C ASP A 295 -10.77 8.99 -20.79
N ALA A 296 -11.92 8.70 -20.16
CA ALA A 296 -12.49 9.53 -19.10
C ALA A 296 -11.61 9.57 -17.84
N VAL A 297 -11.02 8.44 -17.46
CA VAL A 297 -10.11 8.33 -16.30
C VAL A 297 -8.75 8.98 -16.58
N HIS A 298 -8.24 8.87 -17.81
CA HIS A 298 -6.85 9.23 -18.12
C HIS A 298 -6.68 10.56 -18.85
N GLY A 299 -7.74 11.18 -19.37
CA GLY A 299 -7.65 12.38 -20.20
C GLY A 299 -6.82 13.49 -19.57
N THR A 300 -7.07 13.81 -18.30
CA THR A 300 -6.30 14.83 -17.55
C THR A 300 -4.84 14.44 -17.39
N VAL A 301 -4.53 13.21 -16.95
CA VAL A 301 -3.14 12.82 -16.69
C VAL A 301 -2.32 12.69 -17.98
N ILE A 302 -2.93 12.27 -19.09
CA ILE A 302 -2.29 12.29 -20.41
C ILE A 302 -2.05 13.74 -20.86
N ALA A 303 -2.99 14.66 -20.61
CA ALA A 303 -2.79 16.07 -20.90
C ALA A 303 -1.65 16.69 -20.07
N LEU A 304 -1.56 16.36 -18.77
CA LEU A 304 -0.43 16.78 -17.92
C LEU A 304 0.91 16.26 -18.48
N TYR A 305 0.95 15.01 -18.97
CA TYR A 305 2.13 14.46 -19.61
C TYR A 305 2.49 15.19 -20.91
N ALA A 306 1.50 15.44 -21.77
CA ALA A 306 1.68 16.20 -23.02
C ALA A 306 2.21 17.62 -22.77
N GLN A 307 1.76 18.27 -21.70
CA GLN A 307 2.22 19.59 -21.29
C GLN A 307 3.61 19.60 -20.63
N GLY A 308 4.20 18.43 -20.36
CA GLY A 308 5.48 18.32 -19.66
C GLY A 308 5.40 18.57 -18.16
N LEU A 309 4.20 18.52 -17.56
CA LEU A 309 3.99 18.68 -16.12
C LEU A 309 4.32 17.41 -15.32
N ILE A 310 4.30 16.25 -15.98
CA ILE A 310 4.74 14.98 -15.41
C ILE A 310 5.65 14.25 -16.41
N ASP A 311 6.53 13.39 -15.90
CA ASP A 311 7.50 12.60 -16.68
C ASP A 311 7.19 11.11 -16.68
N GLY A 312 6.22 10.71 -15.87
CA GLY A 312 5.84 9.32 -15.72
C GLY A 312 4.75 9.13 -14.70
N MET A 313 4.36 7.87 -14.52
CA MET A 313 3.26 7.47 -13.67
C MET A 313 3.63 6.25 -12.81
N ARG A 314 3.08 6.19 -11.61
CA ARG A 314 2.94 4.96 -10.83
C ARG A 314 1.47 4.59 -10.82
N VAL A 315 1.16 3.35 -11.19
CA VAL A 315 -0.20 2.83 -11.22
C VAL A 315 -0.51 2.16 -9.89
N ASP A 316 -1.50 2.70 -9.18
CA ASP A 316 -2.06 2.12 -7.97
C ASP A 316 -2.81 0.83 -8.26
N HIS A 317 -2.63 -0.17 -7.38
CA HIS A 317 -3.40 -1.40 -7.34
C HIS A 317 -3.67 -2.04 -8.73
N ILE A 318 -2.60 -2.29 -9.50
CA ILE A 318 -2.73 -2.87 -10.86
C ILE A 318 -3.45 -4.22 -10.84
N ASP A 319 -3.29 -4.97 -9.75
CA ASP A 319 -3.92 -6.28 -9.53
C ASP A 319 -5.43 -6.18 -9.26
N GLY A 320 -6.03 -4.98 -9.22
CA GLY A 320 -7.49 -4.79 -9.18
C GLY A 320 -8.14 -4.74 -10.57
N LEU A 321 -7.37 -4.54 -11.64
CA LEU A 321 -7.90 -4.34 -12.99
C LEU A 321 -8.32 -5.65 -13.68
N ALA A 322 -9.31 -5.58 -14.58
CA ALA A 322 -9.76 -6.76 -15.32
C ALA A 322 -8.68 -7.33 -16.25
N ARG A 323 -7.90 -6.46 -16.90
CA ARG A 323 -6.84 -6.82 -17.87
C ARG A 323 -5.61 -5.90 -17.71
N PRO A 324 -4.77 -6.13 -16.68
CA PRO A 324 -3.68 -5.22 -16.33
C PRO A 324 -2.61 -5.09 -17.43
N GLY A 325 -2.26 -6.17 -18.12
CA GLY A 325 -1.31 -6.13 -19.23
C GLY A 325 -1.83 -5.32 -20.41
N ALA A 326 -3.09 -5.52 -20.79
CA ALA A 326 -3.74 -4.73 -21.84
C ALA A 326 -3.87 -3.25 -21.46
N TYR A 327 -4.17 -2.97 -20.18
CA TYR A 327 -4.21 -1.61 -19.63
C TYR A 327 -2.85 -0.92 -19.73
N CYS A 328 -1.76 -1.56 -19.28
CA CYS A 328 -0.41 -0.99 -19.33
C CYS A 328 0.01 -0.71 -20.78
N ALA A 329 -0.29 -1.62 -21.72
CA ALA A 329 -0.02 -1.41 -23.14
C ALA A 329 -0.80 -0.22 -23.71
N ARG A 330 -2.09 -0.06 -23.34
CA ARG A 330 -2.92 1.07 -23.75
C ARG A 330 -2.38 2.39 -23.20
N LEU A 331 -2.02 2.42 -21.92
CA LEU A 331 -1.45 3.61 -21.28
C LEU A 331 -0.12 4.03 -21.94
N ARG A 332 0.78 3.07 -22.18
CA ARG A 332 2.04 3.31 -22.90
C ARG A 332 1.79 3.89 -24.29
N HIS A 333 0.83 3.33 -25.03
CA HIS A 333 0.47 3.82 -26.36
C HIS A 333 -0.10 5.25 -26.32
N ALA A 334 -1.01 5.53 -25.39
CA ALA A 334 -1.62 6.85 -25.24
C ALA A 334 -0.58 7.92 -24.91
N LEU A 335 0.38 7.62 -24.03
CA LEU A 335 1.49 8.53 -23.70
C LEU A 335 2.43 8.74 -24.89
N ALA A 336 2.77 7.68 -25.62
CA ALA A 336 3.59 7.79 -26.83
C ALA A 336 2.91 8.64 -27.92
N ALA A 337 1.58 8.59 -28.03
CA ALA A 337 0.82 9.36 -29.02
C ALA A 337 0.89 10.87 -28.79
N VAL A 338 1.09 11.31 -27.54
CA VAL A 338 1.22 12.73 -27.18
C VAL A 338 2.66 13.16 -26.94
N GLU A 339 3.64 12.27 -27.11
CA GLU A 339 5.07 12.53 -26.87
C GLU A 339 5.57 13.74 -27.65
N ALA A 340 5.20 13.85 -28.93
CA ALA A 340 5.61 14.95 -29.81
C ALA A 340 5.07 16.32 -29.39
N GLN A 341 4.09 16.37 -28.49
CA GLN A 341 3.52 17.60 -27.95
C GLN A 341 4.33 18.12 -26.75
N ARG A 342 5.20 17.29 -26.16
CA ARG A 342 6.00 17.66 -24.99
C ARG A 342 6.98 18.79 -25.29
N PRO A 343 7.23 19.68 -24.32
CA PRO A 343 8.28 20.68 -24.43
C PRO A 343 9.65 20.06 -24.76
N ALA A 344 10.42 20.73 -25.61
CA ALA A 344 11.77 20.30 -25.96
C ALA A 344 12.70 20.30 -24.72
N GLY A 345 13.65 19.36 -24.67
CA GLY A 345 14.61 19.24 -23.57
C GLY A 345 14.13 18.39 -22.39
N LEU A 346 12.93 17.82 -22.45
CA LEU A 346 12.49 16.79 -21.52
C LEU A 346 12.97 15.40 -21.96
N PRO A 347 13.26 14.47 -21.02
CA PRO A 347 13.64 13.11 -21.38
C PRO A 347 12.50 12.43 -22.15
N PRO A 348 12.82 11.71 -23.23
CA PRO A 348 11.81 10.99 -24.01
C PRO A 348 11.37 9.71 -23.31
N GLY A 349 10.11 9.36 -23.51
CA GLY A 349 9.54 8.11 -23.03
C GLY A 349 9.09 8.18 -21.56
N PRO A 350 7.81 7.86 -21.27
CA PRO A 350 7.27 7.99 -19.92
C PRO A 350 7.85 6.91 -19.01
N ALA A 351 8.23 7.28 -17.79
CA ALA A 351 8.47 6.29 -16.75
C ALA A 351 7.13 5.68 -16.31
N LEU A 352 7.03 4.35 -16.26
CA LEU A 352 5.79 3.66 -15.89
C LEU A 352 6.06 2.56 -14.86
N TYR A 353 5.60 2.78 -13.64
CA TYR A 353 5.73 1.83 -12.54
C TYR A 353 4.37 1.28 -12.14
N VAL A 354 4.34 0.05 -11.64
CA VAL A 354 3.10 -0.56 -11.12
C VAL A 354 3.29 -0.95 -9.66
N GLU A 355 2.32 -0.62 -8.83
CA GLU A 355 2.21 -1.27 -7.53
C GLU A 355 1.73 -2.70 -7.74
N LYS A 356 2.64 -3.65 -7.57
CA LYS A 356 2.36 -5.08 -7.66
C LYS A 356 3.19 -5.83 -6.63
N ILE A 357 2.52 -6.66 -5.84
CA ILE A 357 3.18 -7.48 -4.83
C ILE A 357 3.58 -8.82 -5.45
N LEU A 358 4.88 -9.11 -5.49
CA LEU A 358 5.41 -10.37 -6.03
C LEU A 358 5.57 -11.39 -4.91
N ALA A 359 4.92 -12.54 -5.05
CA ALA A 359 5.17 -13.67 -4.17
C ALA A 359 6.57 -14.29 -4.44
N ALA A 360 7.02 -15.17 -3.53
CA ALA A 360 8.30 -15.84 -3.69
C ALA A 360 8.38 -16.63 -5.00
N GLY A 361 9.39 -16.32 -5.83
CA GLY A 361 9.58 -16.95 -7.14
C GLY A 361 8.67 -16.43 -8.25
N GLU A 362 7.77 -15.49 -7.94
CA GLU A 362 6.97 -14.79 -8.95
C GLU A 362 7.85 -13.75 -9.67
N THR A 363 7.54 -13.50 -10.95
CA THR A 363 8.18 -12.45 -11.74
C THR A 363 7.13 -11.58 -12.38
N LEU A 364 7.41 -10.28 -12.48
CA LEU A 364 6.54 -9.36 -13.19
C LEU A 364 6.44 -9.76 -14.68
N PRO A 365 5.25 -9.79 -15.30
CA PRO A 365 5.14 -10.17 -16.70
C PRO A 365 5.88 -9.19 -17.63
N ALA A 366 6.86 -9.70 -18.38
CA ALA A 366 7.72 -8.88 -19.26
C ALA A 366 6.95 -8.16 -20.38
N GLY A 367 5.78 -8.68 -20.78
CA GLY A 367 4.96 -8.11 -21.86
C GLY A 367 4.15 -6.87 -21.48
N TRP A 368 4.17 -6.43 -20.22
CA TRP A 368 3.35 -5.29 -19.77
C TRP A 368 3.86 -3.92 -20.24
N GLY A 369 5.12 -3.83 -20.69
CA GLY A 369 5.68 -2.56 -21.18
C GLY A 369 5.90 -1.50 -20.09
N VAL A 370 6.10 -1.95 -18.84
CA VAL A 370 6.39 -1.12 -17.66
C VAL A 370 7.89 -1.13 -17.33
N ASP A 371 8.35 -0.21 -16.50
CA ASP A 371 9.76 -0.09 -16.08
C ASP A 371 10.07 -0.87 -14.78
N GLY A 372 9.05 -1.36 -14.09
CA GLY A 372 9.16 -2.26 -12.93
C GLY A 372 8.03 -2.09 -11.91
N THR A 373 8.22 -2.74 -10.76
CA THR A 373 7.36 -2.56 -9.58
C THR A 373 7.74 -1.28 -8.82
N THR A 374 6.97 -0.97 -7.77
CA THR A 374 7.32 0.03 -6.75
C THR A 374 8.37 -0.43 -5.74
N GLY A 375 8.88 -1.67 -5.83
CA GLY A 375 10.07 -2.11 -5.10
C GLY A 375 9.86 -2.92 -3.81
N TYR A 376 8.65 -3.39 -3.50
CA TYR A 376 8.42 -4.32 -2.37
C TYR A 376 9.23 -5.63 -2.51
N ASP A 377 9.52 -6.07 -3.74
CA ASP A 377 10.40 -7.21 -3.99
C ASP A 377 11.84 -6.95 -3.54
N PHE A 378 12.32 -5.70 -3.64
CA PHE A 378 13.63 -5.32 -3.11
C PHE A 378 13.61 -5.23 -1.58
N LEU A 379 12.54 -4.71 -0.99
CA LEU A 379 12.33 -4.70 0.46
C LEU A 379 12.47 -6.12 1.03
N GLU A 380 11.75 -7.09 0.46
CA GLU A 380 11.82 -8.50 0.87
C GLU A 380 13.24 -9.08 0.74
N GLN A 381 13.96 -8.76 -0.33
CA GLN A 381 15.33 -9.24 -0.56
C GLN A 381 16.32 -8.72 0.48
N VAL A 382 16.23 -7.44 0.83
CA VAL A 382 17.10 -6.86 1.87
C VAL A 382 16.69 -7.38 3.25
N ASP A 383 15.40 -7.48 3.51
CA ASP A 383 14.92 -7.96 4.80
C ASP A 383 15.39 -9.40 5.07
N LEU A 384 15.21 -10.32 4.11
CA LEU A 384 15.77 -11.68 4.18
C LEU A 384 17.28 -11.68 4.42
N LEU A 385 18.03 -10.78 3.78
CA LEU A 385 19.48 -10.70 3.90
C LEU A 385 19.96 -10.28 5.30
N LEU A 386 19.20 -9.45 6.01
CA LEU A 386 19.59 -8.92 7.32
C LEU A 386 19.33 -9.88 8.49
N HIS A 387 18.54 -10.93 8.28
CA HIS A 387 18.24 -11.92 9.31
C HIS A 387 19.31 -13.03 9.43
N ASP A 388 19.55 -13.53 10.65
CA ASP A 388 20.39 -14.70 10.90
C ASP A 388 19.55 -15.97 11.10
N GLN A 389 19.63 -16.89 10.14
CA GLN A 389 18.98 -18.22 10.21
C GLN A 389 19.18 -18.94 11.55
N ARG A 390 20.30 -18.71 12.26
CA ARG A 390 20.58 -19.36 13.55
C ARG A 390 19.59 -19.00 14.66
N GLY A 391 18.89 -17.88 14.54
CA GLY A 391 17.86 -17.46 15.50
C GLY A 391 16.53 -18.20 15.35
N GLU A 392 16.26 -18.80 14.19
CA GLU A 392 14.92 -19.26 13.81
C GLU A 392 14.27 -20.16 14.87
N GLY A 393 14.92 -21.28 15.22
CA GLY A 393 14.34 -22.24 16.15
C GLY A 393 14.04 -21.67 17.54
N ALA A 394 14.88 -20.76 18.04
CA ALA A 394 14.62 -20.13 19.35
C ALA A 394 13.43 -19.16 19.31
N LEU A 395 13.20 -18.52 18.15
CA LEU A 395 12.05 -17.65 17.93
C LEU A 395 10.78 -18.45 17.65
N ASP A 396 10.89 -19.60 16.98
CA ASP A 396 9.79 -20.56 16.84
C ASP A 396 9.33 -21.04 18.23
N ASP A 397 10.27 -21.47 19.09
CA ASP A 397 9.96 -21.91 20.45
C ASP A 397 9.29 -20.80 21.28
N LEU A 398 9.80 -19.57 21.20
CA LEU A 398 9.19 -18.41 21.86
C LEU A 398 7.77 -18.16 21.37
N TRP A 399 7.55 -18.22 20.05
CA TRP A 399 6.24 -18.00 19.46
C TRP A 399 5.26 -19.09 19.85
N VAL A 400 5.67 -20.36 19.83
CA VAL A 400 4.84 -21.49 20.28
C VAL A 400 4.44 -21.32 21.75
N TRP A 401 5.38 -20.90 22.61
CA TRP A 401 5.11 -20.61 24.02
C TRP A 401 4.07 -19.49 24.22
N GLY A 402 4.16 -18.42 23.44
CA GLY A 402 3.27 -17.25 23.57
C GLY A 402 1.89 -17.48 22.95
N ALA A 403 1.84 -18.04 21.75
CA ALA A 403 0.59 -18.24 21.01
C ALA A 403 -0.16 -19.54 21.37
N GLY A 404 0.37 -20.38 22.26
CA GLY A 404 -0.36 -21.52 22.83
C GLY A 404 -0.60 -22.69 21.87
N GLY A 405 0.40 -23.02 21.03
CA GLY A 405 0.31 -24.11 20.04
C GLY A 405 0.41 -23.66 18.58
N ALA A 406 1.24 -22.64 18.31
CA ALA A 406 1.33 -21.95 17.03
C ALA A 406 1.43 -22.89 15.80
N THR A 407 0.70 -22.52 14.75
CA THR A 407 0.74 -23.17 13.44
C THR A 407 1.79 -22.50 12.53
N SER A 408 2.16 -23.13 11.42
CA SER A 408 3.01 -22.47 10.42
C SER A 408 2.32 -21.25 9.83
N PHE A 409 3.09 -20.29 9.29
CA PHE A 409 2.52 -19.14 8.62
C PHE A 409 1.51 -19.53 7.52
N ASP A 410 1.83 -20.55 6.72
CA ASP A 410 0.95 -21.05 5.65
C ASP A 410 -0.38 -21.60 6.19
N ALA A 411 -0.38 -22.16 7.40
CA ALA A 411 -1.61 -22.61 8.06
C ALA A 411 -2.45 -21.43 8.53
N GLU A 412 -1.81 -20.41 9.12
CA GLU A 412 -2.47 -19.16 9.49
C GLU A 412 -3.07 -18.45 8.28
N GLN A 413 -2.32 -18.35 7.17
CA GLN A 413 -2.79 -17.78 5.91
C GLN A 413 -4.01 -18.54 5.36
N ARG A 414 -3.99 -19.88 5.37
CA ARG A 414 -5.14 -20.69 4.96
C ARG A 414 -6.38 -20.44 5.83
N ALA A 415 -6.19 -20.32 7.15
CA ALA A 415 -7.28 -20.02 8.08
C ALA A 415 -7.84 -18.61 7.86
N ALA A 416 -6.98 -17.60 7.72
CA ALA A 416 -7.35 -16.22 7.45
C ALA A 416 -8.13 -16.09 6.13
N ARG A 417 -7.72 -16.80 5.07
CA ARG A 417 -8.46 -16.82 3.80
C ARG A 417 -9.88 -17.35 3.95
N GLY A 418 -10.06 -18.43 4.71
CA GLY A 418 -11.39 -18.95 5.02
C GLY A 418 -12.28 -17.89 5.68
N MET A 419 -11.76 -17.24 6.73
CA MET A 419 -12.45 -16.19 7.47
C MET A 419 -12.83 -14.99 6.58
N ILE A 420 -11.91 -14.50 5.76
CA ILE A 420 -12.15 -13.36 4.86
C ILE A 420 -13.23 -13.71 3.82
N LEU A 421 -13.23 -14.93 3.28
CA LEU A 421 -14.27 -15.40 2.36
C LEU A 421 -15.64 -15.61 3.03
N ASP A 422 -15.67 -15.85 4.35
CA ASP A 422 -16.91 -16.01 5.11
C ASP A 422 -17.57 -14.67 5.48
N HIS A 423 -16.80 -13.58 5.56
CA HIS A 423 -17.31 -12.32 6.11
C HIS A 423 -17.12 -11.14 5.14
N ALA A 424 -15.88 -10.83 4.75
CA ALA A 424 -15.58 -9.59 4.03
C ALA A 424 -15.82 -9.70 2.51
N LEU A 425 -15.51 -10.87 1.92
CA LEU A 425 -15.56 -11.15 0.48
C LEU A 425 -16.59 -12.24 0.13
N GLY A 426 -17.64 -12.39 0.95
CA GLY A 426 -18.71 -13.38 0.74
C GLY A 426 -19.48 -13.12 -0.54
N ALA A 427 -19.86 -11.86 -0.78
CA ALA A 427 -20.54 -11.41 -1.99
C ALA A 427 -19.69 -11.61 -3.25
N ASP A 428 -18.40 -11.31 -3.20
CA ASP A 428 -17.44 -11.51 -4.29
C ASP A 428 -17.31 -13.01 -4.67
N LEU A 429 -17.24 -13.89 -3.67
CA LEU A 429 -17.29 -15.34 -3.87
C LEU A 429 -18.64 -15.79 -4.46
N ALA A 430 -19.75 -15.26 -3.95
CA ALA A 430 -21.09 -15.59 -4.44
C ALA A 430 -21.27 -15.18 -5.91
N ARG A 431 -20.75 -14.03 -6.32
CA ARG A 431 -20.73 -13.57 -7.71
C ARG A 431 -19.99 -14.55 -8.62
N LEU A 432 -18.77 -14.94 -8.25
CA LEU A 432 -17.99 -15.92 -9.03
C LEU A 432 -18.74 -17.26 -9.15
N VAL A 433 -19.35 -17.72 -8.06
CA VAL A 433 -20.15 -18.96 -8.05
C VAL A 433 -21.39 -18.83 -8.94
N HIS A 434 -22.05 -17.67 -8.96
CA HIS A 434 -23.20 -17.41 -9.83
C HIS A 434 -22.80 -17.52 -11.32
N VAL A 435 -21.70 -16.88 -11.71
CA VAL A 435 -21.15 -16.96 -13.08
C VAL A 435 -20.81 -18.41 -13.44
N LEU A 436 -20.10 -19.12 -12.57
CA LEU A 436 -19.73 -20.53 -12.77
C LEU A 436 -20.95 -21.45 -12.86
N ALA A 437 -21.97 -21.25 -12.03
CA ALA A 437 -23.20 -22.02 -12.08
C ALA A 437 -23.96 -21.78 -13.40
N GLY A 438 -23.95 -20.55 -13.92
CA GLY A 438 -24.47 -20.22 -15.23
C GLY A 438 -23.76 -20.98 -16.36
N LEU A 439 -22.44 -21.11 -16.28
CA LEU A 439 -21.64 -21.91 -17.22
C LEU A 439 -21.92 -23.41 -17.09
N ALA A 440 -21.96 -23.92 -15.85
CA ALA A 440 -22.22 -25.32 -15.55
C ALA A 440 -23.58 -25.78 -16.10
N ARG A 441 -24.64 -24.97 -15.96
CA ARG A 441 -25.97 -25.26 -16.53
C ARG A 441 -25.98 -25.45 -18.05
N ARG A 442 -25.01 -24.88 -18.76
CA ARG A 442 -24.89 -24.97 -20.23
C ARG A 442 -23.94 -26.08 -20.69
N ASP A 443 -23.23 -26.73 -19.77
CA ASP A 443 -22.27 -27.81 -20.04
C ASP A 443 -22.87 -29.15 -19.59
N PRO A 444 -23.18 -30.09 -20.50
CA PRO A 444 -23.73 -31.40 -20.14
C PRO A 444 -22.84 -32.20 -19.16
N ALA A 445 -21.53 -31.95 -19.12
CA ALA A 445 -20.63 -32.62 -18.18
C ALA A 445 -20.65 -32.02 -16.77
N ALA A 446 -21.33 -30.88 -16.58
CA ALA A 446 -21.37 -30.12 -15.35
C ALA A 446 -22.77 -29.62 -14.95
N CYS A 447 -23.83 -29.97 -15.70
CA CYS A 447 -25.18 -29.46 -15.47
C CYS A 447 -25.73 -29.79 -14.08
N ASP A 448 -25.24 -30.87 -13.46
CA ASP A 448 -25.61 -31.29 -12.09
C ASP A 448 -24.71 -30.66 -11.00
N PHE A 449 -23.73 -29.83 -11.37
CA PHE A 449 -22.86 -29.15 -10.39
C PHE A 449 -23.60 -27.97 -9.76
N THR A 450 -24.08 -28.19 -8.55
CA THR A 450 -24.82 -27.18 -7.78
C THR A 450 -23.90 -26.04 -7.32
N PRO A 451 -24.45 -24.83 -7.06
CA PRO A 451 -23.69 -23.74 -6.45
C PRO A 451 -22.95 -24.15 -5.16
N ALA A 452 -23.57 -24.97 -4.31
CA ALA A 452 -22.95 -25.49 -3.10
C ALA A 452 -21.76 -26.43 -3.37
N ALA A 453 -21.79 -27.22 -4.45
CA ALA A 453 -20.66 -28.03 -4.87
C ALA A 453 -19.50 -27.16 -5.38
N LEU A 454 -19.81 -26.13 -6.18
CA LEU A 454 -18.85 -25.16 -6.70
C LEU A 454 -18.14 -24.40 -5.57
N VAL A 455 -18.90 -23.81 -4.63
CA VAL A 455 -18.35 -23.08 -3.46
C VAL A 455 -17.34 -23.92 -2.70
N ARG A 456 -17.69 -25.18 -2.39
CA ARG A 456 -16.88 -26.05 -1.55
C ARG A 456 -15.54 -26.41 -2.17
N VAL A 457 -15.51 -26.64 -3.49
CA VAL A 457 -14.25 -26.92 -4.21
C VAL A 457 -13.45 -25.64 -4.42
N LEU A 458 -14.13 -24.54 -4.79
CA LEU A 458 -13.49 -23.24 -5.03
C LEU A 458 -12.80 -22.69 -3.78
N ARG A 459 -13.43 -22.79 -2.60
CA ARG A 459 -12.80 -22.43 -1.31
C ARG A 459 -11.49 -23.16 -1.08
N ARG A 460 -11.41 -24.43 -1.47
CA ARG A 460 -10.18 -25.21 -1.34
C ARG A 460 -9.10 -24.75 -2.32
N ILE A 461 -9.45 -24.39 -3.55
CA ILE A 461 -8.52 -23.79 -4.52
C ILE A 461 -7.99 -22.44 -3.99
N LEU A 462 -8.89 -21.56 -3.55
CA LEU A 462 -8.55 -20.23 -3.03
C LEU A 462 -7.66 -20.28 -1.79
N ALA A 463 -7.89 -21.26 -0.89
CA ALA A 463 -7.03 -21.46 0.27
C ALA A 463 -5.58 -21.78 -0.13
N GLU A 464 -5.38 -22.54 -1.22
CA GLU A 464 -4.08 -23.00 -1.70
C GLU A 464 -3.47 -22.12 -2.82
N PHE A 465 -4.03 -20.93 -3.08
CA PHE A 465 -3.60 -20.05 -4.18
C PHE A 465 -2.43 -19.13 -3.75
N PRO A 466 -1.17 -19.35 -4.16
CA PRO A 466 -0.02 -18.78 -3.43
C PRO A 466 0.34 -17.33 -3.80
N VAL A 467 -0.25 -16.77 -4.86
CA VAL A 467 0.03 -15.41 -5.37
C VAL A 467 -1.19 -14.51 -5.18
N TYR A 468 -1.04 -13.20 -5.45
CA TYR A 468 -2.15 -12.25 -5.38
C TYR A 468 -3.23 -12.58 -6.40
N ARG A 469 -2.85 -12.78 -7.67
CA ARG A 469 -3.76 -13.18 -8.74
C ARG A 469 -3.01 -13.87 -9.86
N SER A 470 -3.75 -14.50 -10.77
CA SER A 470 -3.23 -14.80 -12.10
C SER A 470 -3.45 -13.63 -13.07
N TYR A 471 -2.94 -13.81 -14.29
CA TYR A 471 -3.08 -12.85 -15.39
C TYR A 471 -3.64 -13.52 -16.65
N ALA A 472 -4.53 -14.50 -16.46
CA ALA A 472 -5.13 -15.25 -17.55
C ALA A 472 -6.20 -14.44 -18.29
N ALA A 473 -6.75 -13.37 -17.67
CA ALA A 473 -7.66 -12.45 -18.32
C ALA A 473 -7.00 -11.61 -19.43
N ASP A 474 -5.68 -11.37 -19.35
CA ASP A 474 -4.90 -10.70 -20.40
C ASP A 474 -4.64 -11.57 -21.63
N GLY A 475 -4.94 -12.87 -21.55
CA GLY A 475 -4.74 -13.84 -22.62
C GLY A 475 -4.03 -15.10 -22.14
N PRO A 476 -3.93 -16.13 -23.01
CA PRO A 476 -3.23 -17.35 -22.64
C PRO A 476 -1.74 -17.04 -22.39
N PRO A 477 -1.11 -17.65 -21.37
CA PRO A 477 0.32 -17.57 -21.21
C PRO A 477 1.02 -18.23 -22.43
N PRO A 478 2.32 -17.96 -22.66
CA PRO A 478 3.07 -18.54 -23.77
C PRO A 478 2.84 -20.06 -23.93
N ALA A 479 2.80 -20.53 -25.18
CA ALA A 479 2.48 -21.93 -25.48
C ALA A 479 3.37 -22.89 -24.68
N GLY A 480 2.74 -23.83 -23.95
CA GLY A 480 3.43 -24.83 -23.14
C GLY A 480 3.68 -24.46 -21.67
N THR A 481 3.36 -23.23 -21.23
CA THR A 481 3.57 -22.84 -19.81
C THR A 481 2.32 -22.96 -18.93
N GLY A 482 1.11 -22.89 -19.50
CA GLY A 482 -0.16 -22.95 -18.77
C GLY A 482 -0.27 -21.91 -17.63
N ASN A 483 -1.42 -21.80 -16.97
CA ASN A 483 -1.48 -21.09 -15.69
C ASN A 483 -0.94 -22.03 -14.60
N ARG A 484 0.39 -22.17 -14.54
CA ARG A 484 1.07 -23.13 -13.64
C ARG A 484 0.68 -22.95 -12.19
N VAL A 485 0.53 -21.71 -11.73
CA VAL A 485 0.12 -21.37 -10.36
C VAL A 485 -1.23 -22.00 -10.05
N LEU A 486 -2.22 -21.76 -10.91
CA LEU A 486 -3.55 -22.32 -10.74
C LEU A 486 -3.56 -23.86 -10.80
N HIS A 487 -2.81 -24.45 -11.74
CA HIS A 487 -2.67 -25.90 -11.81
C HIS A 487 -2.07 -26.48 -10.52
N ASP A 488 -1.02 -25.83 -9.99
CA ASP A 488 -0.38 -26.21 -8.74
C ASP A 488 -1.34 -26.08 -7.54
N SER A 489 -2.15 -25.02 -7.48
CA SER A 489 -3.21 -24.85 -6.48
C SER A 489 -4.32 -25.89 -6.59
N CYS A 490 -4.78 -26.22 -7.80
CA CYS A 490 -5.75 -27.30 -8.02
C CYS A 490 -5.17 -28.65 -7.59
N ARG A 491 -3.89 -28.92 -7.85
CA ARG A 491 -3.21 -30.13 -7.38
C ARG A 491 -3.13 -30.18 -5.84
N ALA A 492 -2.73 -29.08 -5.19
CA ALA A 492 -2.68 -28.97 -3.73
C ALA A 492 -4.07 -29.12 -3.09
N ALA A 493 -5.11 -28.60 -3.74
CA ALA A 493 -6.49 -28.69 -3.29
C ALA A 493 -6.98 -30.14 -3.17
N ARG A 494 -6.50 -31.06 -4.02
CA ARG A 494 -6.90 -32.49 -4.04
C ARG A 494 -6.76 -33.17 -2.68
N ALA A 495 -5.73 -32.83 -1.91
CA ALA A 495 -5.48 -33.45 -0.61
C ALA A 495 -6.59 -33.20 0.43
N GLY A 496 -7.40 -32.16 0.25
CA GLY A 496 -8.50 -31.80 1.16
C GLY A 496 -9.90 -32.04 0.59
N LEU A 497 -10.03 -32.78 -0.51
CA LEU A 497 -11.30 -33.00 -1.21
C LEU A 497 -11.65 -34.49 -1.27
N ALA A 498 -12.94 -34.79 -1.10
CA ALA A 498 -13.46 -36.14 -1.26
C ALA A 498 -13.47 -36.58 -2.73
N PRO A 499 -13.46 -37.90 -3.03
CA PRO A 499 -13.52 -38.42 -4.41
C PRO A 499 -14.71 -37.88 -5.21
N SER A 500 -15.88 -37.68 -4.56
CA SER A 500 -17.09 -37.12 -5.19
C SER A 500 -16.94 -35.67 -5.65
N GLN A 501 -15.92 -34.95 -5.18
CA GLN A 501 -15.65 -33.55 -5.54
C GLN A 501 -14.61 -33.40 -6.66
N MET A 502 -13.93 -34.49 -7.03
CA MET A 502 -12.91 -34.49 -8.08
C MET A 502 -13.44 -34.06 -9.46
N PRO A 503 -14.66 -34.47 -9.90
CA PRO A 503 -15.20 -34.00 -11.18
C PRO A 503 -15.38 -32.48 -11.24
N VAL A 504 -15.83 -31.88 -10.13
CA VAL A 504 -16.01 -30.42 -10.00
C VAL A 504 -14.66 -29.70 -10.06
N LEU A 505 -13.64 -30.22 -9.34
CA LEU A 505 -12.28 -29.67 -9.39
C LEU A 505 -11.73 -29.71 -10.82
N ALA A 506 -11.83 -30.86 -11.49
CA ALA A 506 -11.35 -31.02 -12.86
C ALA A 506 -12.10 -30.10 -13.84
N TRP A 507 -13.38 -29.81 -13.59
CA TRP A 507 -14.15 -28.86 -14.39
C TRP A 507 -13.71 -27.41 -14.14
N LEU A 508 -13.57 -26.98 -12.88
CA LEU A 508 -13.08 -25.65 -12.52
C LEU A 508 -11.69 -25.37 -13.09
N GLU A 509 -10.78 -26.34 -12.98
CA GLU A 509 -9.43 -26.27 -13.55
C GLU A 509 -9.46 -25.99 -15.07
N ARG A 510 -10.44 -26.55 -15.81
CA ARG A 510 -10.65 -26.24 -17.23
C ARG A 510 -11.21 -24.84 -17.45
N GLN A 511 -12.18 -24.39 -16.64
CA GLN A 511 -12.81 -23.08 -16.81
C GLN A 511 -11.84 -21.93 -16.61
N PHE A 512 -10.86 -22.10 -15.73
CA PHE A 512 -9.82 -21.11 -15.46
C PHE A 512 -8.59 -21.25 -16.38
N GLY A 513 -8.67 -22.06 -17.44
CA GLY A 513 -7.65 -22.12 -18.49
C GLY A 513 -6.37 -22.89 -18.14
N ALA A 514 -6.32 -23.61 -16.99
CA ALA A 514 -5.15 -24.40 -16.61
C ALA A 514 -4.83 -25.54 -17.60
N ALA A 515 -5.83 -25.98 -18.38
CA ALA A 515 -5.71 -27.03 -19.40
C ALA A 515 -5.49 -26.52 -20.85
N GLY A 516 -5.17 -25.23 -21.05
CA GLY A 516 -4.86 -24.68 -22.38
C GLY A 516 -6.05 -24.49 -23.34
N ARG A 517 -7.29 -24.46 -22.83
CA ARG A 517 -8.50 -24.10 -23.58
C ARG A 517 -8.89 -22.64 -23.29
N PRO A 518 -9.57 -21.93 -24.23
CA PRO A 518 -10.09 -20.61 -23.95
C PRO A 518 -11.03 -20.67 -22.75
N ALA A 519 -10.66 -19.92 -21.72
CA ALA A 519 -11.42 -19.84 -20.49
C ALA A 519 -12.70 -19.04 -20.67
N ALA A 520 -13.67 -19.25 -19.79
CA ALA A 520 -14.81 -18.36 -19.69
C ALA A 520 -14.33 -17.01 -19.13
N GLY A 521 -14.19 -16.00 -20.01
CA GLY A 521 -13.52 -14.73 -19.70
C GLY A 521 -14.04 -14.05 -18.44
N GLU A 522 -15.36 -13.98 -18.27
CA GLU A 522 -15.99 -13.40 -17.09
C GLU A 522 -15.66 -14.16 -15.80
N ALA A 523 -15.63 -15.50 -15.84
CA ALA A 523 -15.30 -16.32 -14.67
C ALA A 523 -13.84 -16.12 -14.23
N ILE A 524 -12.90 -15.96 -15.17
CA ILE A 524 -11.51 -15.61 -14.84
C ILE A 524 -11.45 -14.22 -14.24
N THR A 525 -12.09 -13.22 -14.85
CA THR A 525 -12.08 -11.86 -14.32
C THR A 525 -12.63 -11.81 -12.90
N CYS A 526 -13.75 -12.47 -12.62
CA CYS A 526 -14.28 -12.58 -11.25
C CYS A 526 -13.33 -13.32 -10.29
N PHE A 527 -12.66 -14.39 -10.74
CA PHE A 527 -11.67 -15.10 -9.93
C PHE A 527 -10.46 -14.23 -9.60
N GLU A 528 -9.96 -13.47 -10.56
CA GLU A 528 -8.82 -12.59 -10.38
C GLU A 528 -9.17 -11.34 -9.55
N HIS A 529 -10.37 -10.79 -9.71
CA HIS A 529 -10.91 -9.73 -8.84
C HIS A 529 -11.17 -10.21 -7.40
N LEU A 530 -11.39 -11.51 -7.17
CA LEU A 530 -11.54 -12.09 -5.83
C LEU A 530 -10.19 -12.43 -5.18
N THR A 531 -9.24 -12.97 -5.95
CA THR A 531 -7.97 -13.46 -5.39
C THR A 531 -7.06 -12.33 -4.93
N ALA A 532 -7.00 -11.21 -5.66
CA ALA A 532 -6.18 -10.05 -5.30
C ALA A 532 -6.55 -9.45 -3.92
N PRO A 533 -7.81 -9.07 -3.63
CA PRO A 533 -8.20 -8.59 -2.31
C PRO A 533 -8.09 -9.68 -1.24
N LEU A 534 -8.37 -10.95 -1.58
CA LEU A 534 -8.24 -12.06 -0.63
C LEU A 534 -6.80 -12.21 -0.14
N ALA A 535 -5.81 -12.05 -1.02
CA ALA A 535 -4.40 -12.09 -0.63
C ALA A 535 -4.06 -10.95 0.35
N ALA A 536 -4.39 -9.70 0.01
CA ALA A 536 -4.10 -8.56 0.87
C ALA A 536 -4.82 -8.67 2.24
N LYS A 537 -6.14 -8.90 2.26
CA LYS A 537 -6.94 -8.91 3.50
C LYS A 537 -6.62 -10.10 4.40
N ALA A 538 -6.31 -11.27 3.83
CA ALA A 538 -5.97 -12.45 4.62
C ALA A 538 -4.52 -12.39 5.12
N VAL A 539 -3.57 -11.97 4.28
CA VAL A 539 -2.14 -12.00 4.62
C VAL A 539 -1.74 -10.74 5.36
N GLU A 540 -1.84 -9.58 4.71
CA GLU A 540 -1.28 -8.32 5.19
C GLU A 540 -2.07 -7.75 6.37
N ASP A 541 -3.40 -7.84 6.30
CA ASP A 541 -4.31 -7.22 7.28
C ASP A 541 -4.88 -8.24 8.28
N THR A 542 -4.41 -9.49 8.26
CA THR A 542 -4.84 -10.49 9.25
C THR A 542 -3.68 -11.38 9.70
N SER A 543 -3.08 -12.20 8.83
CA SER A 543 -2.02 -13.13 9.23
C SER A 543 -0.77 -12.43 9.78
N PHE A 544 -0.38 -11.25 9.28
CA PHE A 544 0.71 -10.45 9.85
C PHE A 544 0.46 -9.97 11.29
N TYR A 545 -0.80 -9.90 11.71
CA TYR A 545 -1.20 -9.55 13.06
C TYR A 545 -1.48 -10.78 13.92
N ARG A 546 -1.46 -11.98 13.33
CA ARG A 546 -1.64 -13.25 14.03
C ARG A 546 -0.38 -14.09 14.15
N TYR A 547 0.63 -13.87 13.32
CA TYR A 547 1.89 -14.61 13.33
C TYR A 547 3.05 -13.71 13.78
N GLY A 548 3.22 -13.57 15.10
CA GLY A 548 4.15 -12.63 15.74
C GLY A 548 5.57 -13.16 15.96
N ARG A 549 6.01 -14.21 15.25
CA ARG A 549 7.33 -14.85 15.45
C ARG A 549 8.48 -13.84 15.46
N LEU A 550 8.52 -12.99 14.45
CA LEU A 550 9.46 -11.87 14.37
C LEU A 550 8.89 -10.78 13.45
N LEU A 551 8.53 -9.63 14.02
CA LEU A 551 7.75 -8.60 13.32
C LEU A 551 8.50 -7.91 12.17
N SER A 552 9.82 -7.97 12.12
CA SER A 552 10.58 -7.48 10.95
C SER A 552 10.21 -8.23 9.68
N ARG A 553 9.77 -9.50 9.77
CA ARG A 553 9.33 -10.31 8.63
C ARG A 553 7.86 -10.11 8.26
N ASN A 554 7.11 -9.24 8.94
CA ASN A 554 5.69 -8.99 8.70
C ASN A 554 5.48 -7.60 8.06
N ASP A 555 5.77 -7.49 6.77
CA ASP A 555 5.59 -6.27 5.99
C ASP A 555 5.05 -6.58 4.58
N VAL A 556 4.56 -5.56 3.87
CA VAL A 556 3.98 -5.71 2.54
C VAL A 556 4.98 -6.36 1.59
N GLY A 557 4.55 -7.44 0.92
CA GLY A 557 5.39 -8.24 0.03
C GLY A 557 6.33 -9.26 0.68
N THR A 558 6.33 -9.37 2.02
CA THR A 558 7.12 -10.40 2.70
C THR A 558 6.34 -11.70 2.88
N HIS A 559 7.06 -12.81 3.06
CA HIS A 559 6.49 -14.08 3.49
C HIS A 559 7.11 -14.49 4.85
N PRO A 560 6.43 -14.27 5.99
CA PRO A 560 6.95 -14.57 7.33
C PRO A 560 7.44 -16.00 7.55
N GLY A 561 6.94 -16.97 6.78
CA GLY A 561 7.46 -18.35 6.78
C GLY A 561 8.87 -18.49 6.20
N HIS A 562 9.32 -17.55 5.36
CA HIS A 562 10.70 -17.46 4.88
C HIS A 562 11.49 -16.56 5.83
N PHE A 563 12.29 -17.18 6.69
CA PHE A 563 12.91 -16.49 7.82
C PHE A 563 14.13 -15.65 7.45
N ALA A 564 15.09 -16.20 6.70
CA ALA A 564 16.29 -15.50 6.28
C ALA A 564 16.77 -15.97 4.89
N GLY A 565 17.56 -15.13 4.23
CA GLY A 565 18.15 -15.36 2.91
C GLY A 565 19.67 -15.42 2.94
N THR A 566 20.26 -15.95 1.87
CA THR A 566 21.72 -16.01 1.71
C THR A 566 22.24 -14.81 0.91
N VAL A 567 23.50 -14.43 1.15
CA VAL A 567 24.21 -13.43 0.34
C VAL A 567 24.21 -13.81 -1.15
N ALA A 568 24.34 -15.11 -1.46
CA ALA A 568 24.28 -15.61 -2.83
C ALA A 568 22.90 -15.39 -3.48
N ALA A 569 21.81 -15.63 -2.76
CA ALA A 569 20.45 -15.39 -3.25
C ALA A 569 20.22 -13.89 -3.52
N PHE A 570 20.69 -13.01 -2.63
CA PHE A 570 20.64 -11.56 -2.84
C PHE A 570 21.40 -11.13 -4.11
N HIS A 571 22.60 -11.66 -4.33
CA HIS A 571 23.36 -11.39 -5.56
C HIS A 571 22.68 -11.92 -6.82
N ALA A 572 22.07 -13.10 -6.75
CA ALA A 572 21.32 -13.66 -7.87
C ALA A 572 20.12 -12.78 -8.24
N ALA A 573 19.36 -12.31 -7.24
CA ALA A 573 18.23 -11.41 -7.46
C ALA A 573 18.66 -10.08 -8.10
N ASN A 574 19.77 -9.49 -7.66
CA ASN A 574 20.32 -8.27 -8.27
C ASN A 574 20.84 -8.50 -9.70
N THR A 575 21.40 -9.67 -9.98
CA THR A 575 21.83 -10.04 -11.35
C THR A 575 20.63 -10.13 -12.29
N VAL A 576 19.54 -10.75 -11.85
CA VAL A 576 18.28 -10.82 -12.60
C VAL A 576 17.69 -9.43 -12.80
N ARG A 577 17.62 -8.61 -11.74
CA ARG A 577 17.13 -7.23 -11.82
C ARG A 577 17.94 -6.38 -12.80
N ARG A 578 19.27 -6.45 -12.78
CA ARG A 578 20.11 -5.73 -13.74
C ARG A 578 19.78 -6.11 -15.18
N ARG A 579 19.51 -7.39 -15.45
CA ARG A 579 19.22 -7.89 -16.79
C ARG A 579 17.81 -7.51 -17.26
N ASP A 580 16.81 -7.76 -16.43
CA ASP A 580 15.40 -7.74 -16.84
C ASP A 580 14.67 -6.45 -16.45
N TRP A 581 15.07 -5.83 -15.33
CA TRP A 581 14.39 -4.69 -14.71
C TRP A 581 15.37 -3.62 -14.20
N PRO A 582 16.29 -3.10 -15.04
CA PRO A 582 17.36 -2.19 -14.59
C PRO A 582 16.85 -0.84 -14.08
N ARG A 583 15.59 -0.49 -14.34
CA ARG A 583 14.94 0.77 -13.96
C ARG A 583 13.87 0.63 -12.87
N ALA A 584 13.61 -0.60 -12.36
CA ALA A 584 12.61 -0.83 -11.32
C ALA A 584 12.94 -0.04 -10.03
N MET A 585 11.90 0.38 -9.30
CA MET A 585 12.08 1.05 -8.02
C MET A 585 12.67 0.10 -6.98
N LEU A 586 13.49 0.64 -6.09
CA LEU A 586 14.07 -0.03 -4.94
C LEU A 586 13.54 0.66 -3.69
N ALA A 587 12.50 0.09 -3.09
CA ALA A 587 11.89 0.63 -1.90
C ALA A 587 12.32 -0.14 -0.66
N THR A 588 12.42 0.58 0.44
CA THR A 588 12.60 0.03 1.80
C THR A 588 11.61 0.67 2.79
N ALA A 589 10.92 1.74 2.41
CA ALA A 589 9.73 2.25 3.08
C ALA A 589 8.78 2.81 2.03
N THR A 590 7.49 2.74 2.29
CA THR A 590 6.41 3.34 1.49
C THR A 590 5.38 4.01 2.42
N HIS A 591 4.22 4.45 1.91
CA HIS A 591 3.12 4.88 2.78
C HIS A 591 2.25 3.72 3.30
N ASP A 592 2.48 2.48 2.83
CA ASP A 592 1.71 1.28 3.25
C ASP A 592 2.53 0.26 4.03
N HIS A 593 3.83 0.54 4.26
CA HIS A 593 4.65 -0.34 5.08
C HIS A 593 4.00 -0.55 6.46
N LYS A 594 4.12 -1.76 7.01
CA LYS A 594 3.56 -2.08 8.32
C LYS A 594 4.43 -1.54 9.46
N ARG A 595 5.73 -1.31 9.21
CA ARG A 595 6.68 -0.66 10.13
C ARG A 595 7.74 0.14 9.36
N GLY A 596 8.33 1.16 10.00
CA GLY A 596 9.40 1.95 9.41
C GLY A 596 10.64 1.13 9.07
N GLU A 597 11.43 1.61 8.11
CA GLU A 597 12.55 0.84 7.56
C GLU A 597 13.66 0.54 8.57
N ASP A 598 13.86 1.45 9.54
CA ASP A 598 14.86 1.28 10.60
C ASP A 598 14.29 0.55 11.81
N ALA A 599 12.97 0.61 12.03
CA ALA A 599 12.29 -0.24 12.99
C ALA A 599 12.47 -1.73 12.60
N ARG A 600 12.29 -2.08 11.31
CA ARG A 600 12.56 -3.44 10.82
C ARG A 600 14.04 -3.80 10.91
N ALA A 601 14.95 -2.91 10.53
CA ALA A 601 16.39 -3.15 10.60
C ALA A 601 16.87 -3.41 12.04
N ARG A 602 16.30 -2.72 13.04
CA ARG A 602 16.53 -2.96 14.47
C ARG A 602 15.92 -4.29 14.91
N LEU A 603 14.70 -4.60 14.51
CA LEU A 603 14.03 -5.86 14.87
C LEU A 603 14.74 -7.09 14.30
N ALA A 604 15.34 -6.98 13.11
CA ALA A 604 16.12 -8.06 12.51
C ALA A 604 17.29 -8.52 13.42
N VAL A 605 17.82 -7.64 14.29
CA VAL A 605 18.86 -7.98 15.27
C VAL A 605 18.41 -9.07 16.25
N LEU A 606 17.11 -9.17 16.54
CA LEU A 606 16.58 -10.22 17.42
C LEU A 606 16.83 -11.64 16.87
N SER A 607 17.00 -11.78 15.54
CA SER A 607 17.41 -13.05 14.93
C SER A 607 18.86 -13.45 15.28
N GLU A 608 19.74 -12.49 15.56
CA GLU A 608 21.13 -12.77 15.97
C GLU A 608 21.23 -13.19 17.44
N CYS A 609 20.30 -12.74 18.28
CA CYS A 609 20.25 -13.04 19.71
C CYS A 609 18.99 -13.81 20.13
N GLY A 610 18.40 -14.62 19.24
CA GLY A 610 17.07 -15.23 19.43
C GLY A 610 16.86 -15.96 20.77
N ARG A 611 17.85 -16.72 21.25
CA ARG A 611 17.78 -17.39 22.58
C ARG A 611 17.74 -16.40 23.74
N GLU A 612 18.52 -15.34 23.65
CA GLU A 612 18.54 -14.30 24.67
C GLU A 612 17.25 -13.50 24.65
N TRP A 613 16.77 -13.14 23.46
CA TRP A 613 15.47 -12.49 23.29
C TRP A 613 14.35 -13.33 23.88
N ALA A 614 14.31 -14.64 23.61
CA ALA A 614 13.30 -15.54 24.17
C ALA A 614 13.31 -15.55 25.72
N ARG A 615 14.50 -15.57 26.33
CA ARG A 615 14.64 -15.46 27.80
C ARG A 615 14.17 -14.11 28.33
N ILE A 616 14.48 -13.02 27.62
CA ILE A 616 14.09 -11.66 28.00
C ILE A 616 12.58 -11.48 27.90
N ALA A 617 11.98 -11.85 26.76
CA ALA A 617 10.56 -11.72 26.49
C ALA A 617 9.70 -12.53 27.47
N THR A 618 10.09 -13.78 27.77
CA THR A 618 9.40 -14.60 28.78
C THR A 618 9.56 -14.03 30.19
N GLY A 619 10.75 -13.51 30.53
CA GLY A 619 10.99 -12.81 31.79
C GLY A 619 10.14 -11.54 31.93
N TRP A 620 10.03 -10.73 30.87
CA TRP A 620 9.16 -9.55 30.82
C TRP A 620 7.69 -9.93 30.99
N SER A 621 7.21 -10.95 30.28
CA SER A 621 5.82 -11.41 30.42
C SER A 621 5.50 -12.00 31.80
N ALA A 622 6.48 -12.60 32.48
CA ALA A 622 6.33 -13.02 33.88
C ALA A 622 6.31 -11.81 34.82
N HIS A 623 7.17 -10.82 34.61
CA HIS A 623 7.22 -9.58 35.40
C HIS A 623 5.92 -8.78 35.29
N ASN A 624 5.39 -8.61 34.07
CA ASN A 624 4.17 -7.86 33.80
C ASN A 624 2.89 -8.69 34.02
N ALA A 625 3.00 -9.95 34.44
CA ALA A 625 1.84 -10.82 34.66
C ALA A 625 0.76 -10.25 35.59
N PRO A 626 1.10 -9.57 36.71
CA PRO A 626 0.11 -8.97 37.60
C PRO A 626 -0.68 -7.81 36.97
N LEU A 627 -0.21 -7.24 35.86
CA LEU A 627 -0.86 -6.12 35.16
C LEU A 627 -1.94 -6.60 34.17
N ARG A 628 -1.97 -7.90 33.83
CA ARG A 628 -2.96 -8.44 32.88
C ARG A 628 -4.31 -8.63 33.55
N ALA A 629 -5.35 -8.03 32.98
CA ALA A 629 -6.72 -8.34 33.34
C ALA A 629 -7.15 -9.69 32.74
N SER A 630 -8.22 -10.28 33.29
CA SER A 630 -8.89 -11.44 32.70
C SER A 630 -10.21 -10.98 32.10
N ILE A 631 -10.32 -11.03 30.77
CA ILE A 631 -11.51 -10.67 30.00
C ILE A 631 -12.00 -11.94 29.31
N SER A 632 -13.24 -12.35 29.59
CA SER A 632 -13.87 -13.54 28.98
C SER A 632 -13.03 -14.83 29.07
N GLY A 633 -12.21 -14.96 30.13
CA GLY A 633 -11.35 -16.13 30.36
C GLY A 633 -9.97 -16.07 29.67
N ALA A 634 -9.67 -15.01 28.92
CA ALA A 634 -8.36 -14.75 28.34
C ALA A 634 -7.63 -13.62 29.11
N GLY A 635 -6.30 -13.67 29.14
CA GLY A 635 -5.50 -12.52 29.57
C GLY A 635 -5.63 -11.37 28.57
N ALA A 636 -5.66 -10.13 29.04
CA ALA A 636 -5.70 -8.93 28.21
C ALA A 636 -4.51 -8.00 28.56
N PRO A 637 -3.53 -7.84 27.64
CA PRO A 637 -3.36 -8.61 26.41
C PRO A 637 -3.06 -10.09 26.68
N ASP A 638 -3.37 -10.96 25.73
CA ASP A 638 -2.92 -12.35 25.81
C ASP A 638 -1.42 -12.42 25.50
N ARG A 639 -0.78 -13.58 25.69
CA ARG A 639 0.67 -13.69 25.50
C ARG A 639 1.11 -13.46 24.06
N ALA A 640 0.28 -13.77 23.06
CA ALA A 640 0.62 -13.52 21.67
C ALA A 640 0.61 -12.01 21.38
N ASP A 641 -0.45 -11.32 21.79
CA ASP A 641 -0.59 -9.87 21.64
C ASP A 641 0.48 -9.13 22.45
N GLU A 642 0.84 -9.63 23.63
CA GLU A 642 1.92 -9.11 24.46
C GLU A 642 3.31 -9.25 23.80
N LEU A 643 3.62 -10.41 23.21
CA LEU A 643 4.89 -10.60 22.48
C LEU A 643 4.99 -9.71 21.24
N ILE A 644 3.87 -9.49 20.54
CA ILE A 644 3.78 -8.56 19.41
C ILE A 644 3.98 -7.12 19.91
N LEU A 645 3.37 -6.75 21.05
CA LEU A 645 3.56 -5.43 21.66
C LEU A 645 5.03 -5.18 22.04
N TYR A 646 5.71 -6.13 22.69
CA TYR A 646 7.12 -5.93 23.06
C TYR A 646 8.02 -5.68 21.85
N GLN A 647 7.81 -6.41 20.76
CA GLN A 647 8.54 -6.17 19.52
C GLN A 647 8.18 -4.81 18.89
N ALA A 648 6.91 -4.40 18.91
CA ALA A 648 6.53 -3.09 18.41
C ALA A 648 7.15 -1.95 19.22
N LEU A 649 7.21 -2.09 20.55
CA LEU A 649 7.95 -1.17 21.43
C LEU A 649 9.43 -1.11 21.05
N ILE A 650 10.09 -2.27 20.90
CA ILE A 650 11.50 -2.35 20.48
C ILE A 650 11.70 -1.66 19.13
N GLY A 651 10.82 -1.87 18.15
CA GLY A 651 10.94 -1.28 16.82
C GLY A 651 10.74 0.24 16.81
N ALA A 652 9.72 0.74 17.51
CA ALA A 652 9.34 2.16 17.48
C ALA A 652 10.10 3.04 18.50
N TRP A 653 10.84 2.45 19.44
CA TRP A 653 11.55 3.19 20.49
C TRP A 653 12.50 4.25 19.91
N PRO A 654 12.48 5.51 20.35
CA PRO A 654 13.34 6.55 19.79
C PRO A 654 14.84 6.21 19.88
N MET A 655 15.61 6.63 18.86
CA MET A 655 17.09 6.52 18.86
C MET A 655 17.69 7.70 19.65
N THR A 656 17.47 7.75 20.96
CA THR A 656 17.96 8.84 21.84
C THR A 656 18.92 8.31 22.90
N ASP A 657 19.66 9.21 23.58
CA ASP A 657 20.58 8.84 24.67
C ASP A 657 19.84 8.51 25.97
N ALA A 658 18.60 8.98 26.09
CA ALA A 658 17.72 8.74 27.23
C ALA A 658 16.31 8.37 26.73
N PRO A 659 15.53 7.63 27.53
CA PRO A 659 14.15 7.31 27.20
C PRO A 659 13.30 8.58 27.05
N PRO A 660 12.20 8.52 26.27
CA PRO A 660 11.27 9.64 26.13
C PRO A 660 10.77 10.12 27.50
N HIS A 661 10.63 11.44 27.66
CA HIS A 661 10.16 12.07 28.90
C HIS A 661 9.17 13.19 28.62
N GLY A 662 8.38 13.56 29.63
CA GLY A 662 7.38 14.63 29.50
C GLY A 662 6.43 14.41 28.32
N LYS A 663 6.34 15.41 27.43
CA LYS A 663 5.47 15.36 26.24
C LYS A 663 5.87 14.25 25.27
N GLU A 664 7.16 14.01 25.05
CA GLU A 664 7.61 12.97 24.11
C GLU A 664 7.18 11.57 24.57
N ALA A 665 7.20 11.32 25.88
CA ALA A 665 6.70 10.06 26.44
C ALA A 665 5.19 9.91 26.29
N ALA A 666 4.42 11.00 26.44
CA ALA A 666 2.98 10.99 26.22
C ALA A 666 2.65 10.73 24.74
N ASP A 667 3.28 11.47 23.82
CA ASP A 667 3.10 11.31 22.37
C ASP A 667 3.48 9.89 21.91
N PHE A 668 4.57 9.32 22.45
CA PHE A 668 4.95 7.93 22.16
C PHE A 668 3.91 6.92 22.65
N ARG A 669 3.39 7.10 23.86
CA ARG A 669 2.36 6.22 24.43
C ARG A 669 1.08 6.24 23.61
N ASP A 670 0.64 7.41 23.15
CA ASP A 670 -0.55 7.54 22.33
C ASP A 670 -0.38 6.93 20.94
N ARG A 671 0.80 7.09 20.32
CA ARG A 671 1.17 6.36 19.09
C ARG A 671 1.09 4.85 19.27
N MET A 672 1.67 4.34 20.35
CA MET A 672 1.65 2.90 20.65
C MET A 672 0.24 2.38 20.93
N ALA A 673 -0.61 3.17 21.60
CA ALA A 673 -1.98 2.77 21.88
C ALA A 673 -2.86 2.76 20.63
N ALA A 674 -2.73 3.77 19.77
CA ALA A 674 -3.42 3.80 18.47
C ALA A 674 -3.01 2.60 17.60
N TRP A 675 -1.72 2.29 17.57
CA TRP A 675 -1.22 1.10 16.89
C TRP A 675 -1.73 -0.19 17.52
N GLN A 676 -1.74 -0.31 18.85
CA GLN A 676 -2.19 -1.52 19.55
C GLN A 676 -3.66 -1.80 19.23
N LEU A 677 -4.52 -0.78 19.29
CA LEU A 677 -5.93 -0.90 18.92
C LEU A 677 -6.09 -1.40 17.48
N LYS A 678 -5.37 -0.79 16.53
CA LYS A 678 -5.37 -1.24 15.13
C LYS A 678 -4.89 -2.68 15.00
N ALA A 679 -3.78 -3.03 15.64
CA ALA A 679 -3.20 -4.38 15.58
C ALA A 679 -4.16 -5.45 16.13
N LEU A 680 -4.84 -5.17 17.24
CA LEU A 680 -5.84 -6.08 17.84
C LEU A 680 -7.04 -6.28 16.91
N ARG A 681 -7.56 -5.19 16.32
CA ARG A 681 -8.69 -5.24 15.39
C ARG A 681 -8.34 -5.90 14.06
N GLU A 682 -7.13 -5.71 13.55
CA GLU A 682 -6.64 -6.42 12.36
C GLU A 682 -6.40 -7.90 12.65
N ALA A 683 -5.95 -8.25 13.85
CA ALA A 683 -5.81 -9.64 14.26
C ALA A 683 -7.15 -10.37 14.32
N LYS A 684 -8.29 -9.71 14.57
CA LYS A 684 -9.62 -10.35 14.56
C LYS A 684 -9.68 -11.60 15.46
N ARG A 685 -8.95 -11.59 16.58
CA ARG A 685 -8.86 -12.70 17.56
C ARG A 685 -9.79 -12.49 18.74
N HIS A 686 -9.70 -11.32 19.35
CA HIS A 686 -10.48 -10.90 20.51
C HIS A 686 -11.42 -9.74 20.19
N THR A 687 -11.02 -8.86 19.28
CA THR A 687 -11.79 -7.70 18.83
C THR A 687 -11.64 -7.53 17.31
N SER A 688 -12.52 -6.76 16.67
CA SER A 688 -12.48 -6.46 15.24
C SER A 688 -13.02 -5.07 14.95
N TRP A 689 -12.80 -4.57 13.72
CA TRP A 689 -13.45 -3.33 13.26
C TRP A 689 -14.97 -3.44 13.20
N THR A 690 -15.49 -4.63 12.90
CA THR A 690 -16.92 -4.86 12.76
C THR A 690 -17.61 -4.96 14.11
N ASP A 691 -17.05 -5.78 15.00
CA ASP A 691 -17.56 -6.08 16.33
C ASP A 691 -16.45 -5.83 17.37
N PRO A 692 -16.32 -4.60 17.88
CA PRO A 692 -15.31 -4.27 18.89
C PRO A 692 -15.63 -4.90 20.26
N ASP A 693 -14.67 -5.60 20.85
CA ASP A 693 -14.68 -5.94 22.28
C ASP A 693 -13.97 -4.83 23.05
N THR A 694 -14.72 -3.79 23.44
CA THR A 694 -14.16 -2.62 24.12
C THR A 694 -13.57 -2.97 25.48
N ALA A 695 -14.05 -4.02 26.16
CA ALA A 695 -13.50 -4.44 27.44
C ALA A 695 -12.08 -5.02 27.28
N TYR A 696 -11.85 -5.81 26.22
CA TYR A 696 -10.51 -6.29 25.88
C TYR A 696 -9.59 -5.14 25.43
N GLU A 697 -10.10 -4.23 24.60
CA GLU A 697 -9.36 -3.04 24.13
C GLU A 697 -8.91 -2.14 25.30
N ASP A 698 -9.82 -1.82 26.23
CA ASP A 698 -9.55 -0.98 27.40
C ASP A 698 -8.57 -1.65 28.36
N ALA A 699 -8.67 -2.96 28.55
CA ALA A 699 -7.72 -3.72 29.36
C ALA A 699 -6.32 -3.73 28.75
N CYS A 700 -6.21 -3.89 27.42
CA CYS A 700 -4.94 -3.79 26.71
C CYS A 700 -4.33 -2.39 26.79
N ARG A 701 -5.15 -1.34 26.68
CA ARG A 701 -4.72 0.05 26.89
C ARG A 701 -4.20 0.26 28.31
N THR A 702 -4.92 -0.24 29.31
CA THR A 702 -4.51 -0.14 30.72
C THR A 702 -3.17 -0.83 30.98
N PHE A 703 -2.98 -2.02 30.39
CA PHE A 703 -1.70 -2.73 30.45
C PHE A 703 -0.56 -1.90 29.81
N LEU A 704 -0.79 -1.34 28.62
CA LEU A 704 0.17 -0.48 27.93
C LEU A 704 0.55 0.75 28.76
N ASP A 705 -0.46 1.44 29.32
CA ASP A 705 -0.26 2.61 30.14
C ASP A 705 0.55 2.29 31.40
N ALA A 706 0.34 1.12 32.01
CA ALA A 706 1.09 0.66 33.17
C ALA A 706 2.56 0.36 32.83
N ILE A 707 2.84 -0.42 31.78
CA ILE A 707 4.22 -0.78 31.42
C ILE A 707 5.04 0.42 30.90
N LEU A 708 4.38 1.45 30.36
CA LEU A 708 5.02 2.70 29.94
C LEU A 708 4.92 3.81 30.99
N SER A 709 4.39 3.54 32.19
CA SER A 709 4.29 4.54 33.25
C SER A 709 5.67 5.12 33.58
N PRO A 710 5.82 6.46 33.71
CA PRO A 710 7.07 7.08 34.13
C PRO A 710 7.29 6.96 35.65
N ASP A 711 6.40 6.26 36.37
CA ASP A 711 6.53 6.02 37.80
C ASP A 711 7.88 5.33 38.10
N PRO A 712 8.71 5.84 39.03
CA PRO A 712 9.99 5.23 39.40
C PRO A 712 9.89 3.78 39.88
N SER A 713 8.72 3.31 40.33
CA SER A 713 8.47 1.92 40.70
C SER A 713 8.34 0.97 39.50
N ASN A 714 8.15 1.51 38.29
CA ASN A 714 8.09 0.72 37.05
C ASN A 714 9.49 0.22 36.65
N ALA A 715 9.81 -1.01 37.06
CA ALA A 715 11.08 -1.65 36.71
C ALA A 715 11.17 -2.11 35.25
N PHE A 716 10.04 -2.24 34.53
CA PHE A 716 10.03 -2.68 33.15
C PHE A 716 10.62 -1.64 32.20
N LEU A 717 10.34 -0.35 32.41
CA LEU A 717 10.79 0.71 31.51
C LEU A 717 12.33 0.79 31.39
N PRO A 718 13.11 0.77 32.49
CA PRO A 718 14.57 0.67 32.39
C PRO A 718 15.08 -0.65 31.79
N MET A 719 14.37 -1.77 32.02
CA MET A 719 14.72 -3.06 31.42
C MET A 719 14.56 -3.05 29.89
N LEU A 720 13.47 -2.45 29.40
CA LEU A 720 13.20 -2.25 27.98
C LEU A 720 14.27 -1.35 27.35
N ASP A 721 14.49 -0.17 27.92
CA ASP A 721 15.46 0.82 27.43
C ASP A 721 16.88 0.25 27.41
N GLY A 722 17.31 -0.43 28.49
CA GLY A 722 18.62 -1.06 28.57
C GLY A 722 18.85 -2.16 27.53
N PHE A 723 17.83 -2.96 27.21
CA PHE A 723 17.92 -3.96 26.15
C PHE A 723 18.02 -3.30 24.77
N ILE A 724 17.20 -2.28 24.51
CA ILE A 724 17.19 -1.54 23.24
C ILE A 724 18.54 -0.83 23.05
N GLY A 725 19.06 -0.14 24.06
CA GLY A 725 20.35 0.55 24.01
C GLY A 725 21.51 -0.39 23.63
N ARG A 726 21.44 -1.66 24.03
CA ARG A 726 22.43 -2.68 23.67
C ARG A 726 22.37 -3.12 22.20
N ILE A 727 21.18 -3.21 21.61
CA ILE A 727 21.00 -3.62 20.20
C ILE A 727 20.95 -2.43 19.23
N ALA A 728 20.75 -1.21 19.71
CA ALA A 728 20.54 -0.03 18.89
C ALA A 728 21.71 0.26 17.93
N PRO A 729 23.00 0.14 18.32
CA PRO A 729 24.11 0.33 17.37
C PRO A 729 24.11 -0.71 16.23
N ALA A 730 23.74 -1.96 16.52
CA ALA A 730 23.58 -3.00 15.50
C ALA A 730 22.38 -2.72 14.57
N GLY A 731 21.26 -2.26 15.13
CA GLY A 731 20.09 -1.82 14.37
C GLY A 731 20.39 -0.63 13.45
N ALA A 732 21.13 0.37 13.93
CA ALA A 732 21.58 1.51 13.15
C ALA A 732 22.49 1.09 11.98
N LEU A 733 23.44 0.17 12.23
CA LEU A 733 24.27 -0.40 11.16
C LEU A 733 23.45 -1.19 10.13
N ASN A 734 22.43 -1.93 10.55
CA ASN A 734 21.51 -2.60 9.63
C ASN A 734 20.72 -1.58 8.78
N GLY A 735 20.27 -0.47 9.36
CA GLY A 735 19.59 0.62 8.65
C GLY A 735 20.49 1.30 7.61
N LEU A 736 21.75 1.56 7.96
CA LEU A 736 22.75 2.11 7.04
C LEU A 736 23.14 1.12 5.95
N ALA A 737 23.26 -0.17 6.30
CA ALA A 737 23.49 -1.25 5.36
C ALA A 737 22.39 -1.33 4.30
N GLN A 738 21.13 -1.41 4.73
CA GLN A 738 19.97 -1.39 3.84
C GLN A 738 19.94 -0.14 2.96
N THR A 739 20.22 1.03 3.53
CA THR A 739 20.28 2.29 2.81
C THR A 739 21.34 2.26 1.70
N ALA A 740 22.55 1.79 2.00
CA ALA A 740 23.62 1.67 1.01
C ALA A 740 23.24 0.68 -0.10
N LEU A 741 22.64 -0.47 0.23
CA LEU A 741 22.17 -1.45 -0.75
C LEU A 741 21.11 -0.85 -1.68
N ARG A 742 20.12 -0.11 -1.14
CA ARG A 742 19.09 0.59 -1.91
C ARG A 742 19.69 1.57 -2.92
N LEU A 743 20.67 2.35 -2.48
CA LEU A 743 21.27 3.42 -3.30
C LEU A 743 22.19 2.90 -4.41
N THR A 744 22.81 1.73 -4.20
CA THR A 744 23.90 1.23 -5.05
C THR A 744 23.55 -0.01 -5.88
N GLY A 745 22.47 -0.71 -5.54
CA GLY A 745 21.95 -1.84 -6.31
C GLY A 745 21.49 -1.45 -7.73
N PRO A 746 21.33 -2.42 -8.65
CA PRO A 746 20.65 -2.22 -9.93
C PRO A 746 19.20 -1.82 -9.69
N GLY A 747 18.67 -0.86 -10.44
CA GLY A 747 17.36 -0.24 -10.18
C GLY A 747 17.47 1.21 -9.76
N MET A 748 16.33 1.83 -9.49
CA MET A 748 16.18 3.22 -9.08
C MET A 748 15.84 3.29 -7.57
N PRO A 749 16.69 3.89 -6.71
CA PRO A 749 16.37 4.07 -5.30
C PRO A 749 15.14 4.97 -5.12
N ASP A 750 14.19 4.51 -4.32
CA ASP A 750 13.05 5.30 -3.85
C ASP A 750 13.23 5.66 -2.38
N LEU A 751 13.02 6.93 -2.04
CA LEU A 751 13.09 7.46 -0.68
C LEU A 751 11.69 7.87 -0.23
N TYR A 752 11.15 7.22 0.78
CA TYR A 752 9.93 7.73 1.43
C TYR A 752 10.24 8.96 2.27
N GLN A 753 9.34 9.96 2.26
CA GLN A 753 9.58 11.25 2.90
C GLN A 753 10.04 11.11 4.36
N GLY A 754 11.19 11.71 4.67
CA GLY A 754 11.75 11.73 6.01
C GLY A 754 12.66 10.55 6.35
N CYS A 755 12.69 9.47 5.56
CA CYS A 755 13.53 8.30 5.80
C CYS A 755 15.04 8.54 5.57
N GLU A 756 15.45 9.76 5.25
CA GLU A 756 16.84 10.20 5.31
C GLU A 756 17.37 10.34 6.73
N PHE A 757 16.48 10.46 7.73
CA PHE A 757 16.78 10.19 9.15
C PHE A 757 16.23 8.80 9.53
N TRP A 758 16.27 8.45 10.82
CA TRP A 758 15.72 7.18 11.29
C TRP A 758 14.20 7.14 11.18
N ASP A 759 13.70 6.15 10.45
CA ASP A 759 12.28 5.85 10.31
C ASP A 759 11.86 4.73 11.27
N LEU A 760 11.27 5.16 12.38
CA LEU A 760 10.76 4.33 13.48
C LEU A 760 9.23 4.41 13.55
N SER A 761 8.60 4.66 12.41
CA SER A 761 7.14 4.67 12.28
C SER A 761 6.54 3.29 12.53
N LEU A 762 5.27 3.29 12.86
CA LEU A 762 4.38 2.14 12.81
C LEU A 762 3.53 2.23 11.52
N VAL A 763 2.61 1.29 11.31
CA VAL A 763 1.67 1.29 10.19
C VAL A 763 0.85 2.59 10.13
N ASP A 764 0.37 2.96 8.94
CA ASP A 764 -0.62 4.02 8.68
C ASP A 764 -1.70 4.10 9.80
N PRO A 765 -1.98 5.27 10.38
CA PRO A 765 -1.50 6.61 10.01
C PRO A 765 -0.16 7.06 10.63
N ASP A 766 0.54 6.24 11.41
CA ASP A 766 1.77 6.67 12.09
C ASP A 766 2.92 6.98 11.12
N ASN A 767 2.97 6.30 9.97
CA ASN A 767 3.93 6.56 8.89
C ASN A 767 3.55 7.76 8.00
N ARG A 768 2.47 8.47 8.30
CA ARG A 768 2.03 9.69 7.59
C ARG A 768 2.20 10.96 8.43
N ARG A 769 2.93 10.87 9.56
CA ARG A 769 3.22 12.02 10.40
C ARG A 769 4.03 13.09 9.62
N PRO A 770 3.89 14.38 10.00
CA PRO A 770 4.64 15.46 9.35
C PRO A 770 6.17 15.27 9.43
N VAL A 771 6.86 15.72 8.40
CA VAL A 771 8.32 15.67 8.29
C VAL A 771 8.92 17.04 8.61
N ASP A 772 9.89 17.09 9.52
CA ASP A 772 10.68 18.30 9.78
C ASP A 772 11.76 18.47 8.70
N PHE A 773 11.37 19.11 7.60
CA PHE A 773 12.26 19.43 6.48
C PHE A 773 13.28 20.54 6.81
N ASP A 774 13.02 21.39 7.81
CA ASP A 774 13.97 22.46 8.19
C ASP A 774 15.20 21.87 8.88
N ALA A 775 15.01 20.92 9.79
CA ALA A 775 16.11 20.18 10.41
C ALA A 775 16.97 19.45 9.37
N ARG A 776 16.32 18.82 8.39
CA ARG A 776 16.99 18.10 7.30
C ARG A 776 17.77 19.02 6.37
N THR A 777 17.22 20.19 6.07
CA THR A 777 17.89 21.20 5.24
C THR A 777 19.15 21.70 5.93
N ARG A 778 19.07 22.04 7.23
CA ARG A 778 20.24 22.46 8.02
C ARG A 778 21.31 21.38 8.11
N ALA A 779 20.91 20.13 8.33
CA ALA A 779 21.84 19.01 8.42
C ALA A 779 22.57 18.74 7.09
N LEU A 780 21.85 18.81 5.96
CA LEU A 780 22.44 18.60 4.64
C LEU A 780 23.42 19.73 4.27
N ALA A 781 23.10 20.98 4.64
CA ALA A 781 23.94 22.15 4.34
C ALA A 781 25.39 21.97 4.85
N ALA A 782 25.56 21.47 6.07
CA ALA A 782 26.89 21.19 6.65
C ALA A 782 27.66 20.12 5.85
N VAL A 783 26.97 19.09 5.35
CA VAL A 783 27.58 18.05 4.51
C VAL A 783 27.97 18.60 3.14
N THR A 784 27.10 19.41 2.52
CA THR A 784 27.37 20.01 1.20
C THR A 784 28.49 21.05 1.26
N ALA A 785 28.67 21.74 2.39
CA ALA A 785 29.77 22.67 2.63
C ALA A 785 31.11 21.97 2.94
N GLY A 786 31.12 20.63 3.11
CA GLY A 786 32.30 19.87 3.50
C GLY A 786 32.68 20.01 4.98
N GLU A 787 31.79 20.55 5.82
CA GLU A 787 31.97 20.70 7.26
C GLU A 787 31.66 19.40 8.01
N ALA A 788 30.90 18.49 7.40
CA ALA A 788 30.54 17.19 7.95
C ALA A 788 30.57 16.08 6.89
N ASP A 789 30.89 14.86 7.31
CA ASP A 789 30.80 13.65 6.50
C ASP A 789 30.26 12.47 7.34
N CYS A 790 30.17 11.27 6.75
CA CYS A 790 29.67 10.11 7.49
C CYS A 790 30.56 9.76 8.69
N ALA A 791 31.88 9.98 8.63
CA ALA A 791 32.78 9.67 9.73
C ALA A 791 32.67 10.69 10.87
N SER A 792 32.56 11.99 10.57
CA SER A 792 32.38 13.03 11.58
C SER A 792 30.99 12.96 12.25
N LEU A 793 29.98 12.45 11.54
CA LEU A 793 28.63 12.25 12.05
C LEU A 793 28.41 10.90 12.73
N ALA A 794 29.33 9.93 12.57
CA ALA A 794 29.20 8.62 13.20
C ALA A 794 29.06 8.70 14.74
N PRO A 795 29.76 9.59 15.46
CA PRO A 795 29.53 9.78 16.90
C PRO A 795 28.15 10.33 17.28
N LEU A 796 27.45 10.95 16.32
CA LEU A 796 26.14 11.57 16.48
C LEU A 796 25.03 10.72 15.84
N TRP A 797 25.31 9.44 15.56
CA TRP A 797 24.46 8.57 14.76
C TRP A 797 22.99 8.54 15.20
N ARG A 798 22.70 8.73 16.48
CA ARG A 798 21.35 8.74 17.08
C ARG A 798 20.38 9.72 16.43
N ASP A 799 20.85 10.86 15.93
CA ASP A 799 19.98 11.86 15.29
C ASP A 799 19.65 11.57 13.81
N GLY A 800 20.28 10.56 13.21
CA GLY A 800 20.03 10.14 11.83
C GLY A 800 20.78 10.92 10.75
N ARG A 801 21.54 11.99 11.10
CA ARG A 801 22.30 12.78 10.12
C ARG A 801 23.35 11.97 9.38
N VAL A 802 23.92 10.94 10.01
CA VAL A 802 24.86 10.00 9.36
C VAL A 802 24.21 9.27 8.17
N LYS A 803 22.91 8.94 8.27
CA LYS A 803 22.13 8.29 7.21
C LYS A 803 21.84 9.27 6.07
N GLN A 804 21.49 10.51 6.40
CA GLN A 804 21.32 11.58 5.40
C GLN A 804 22.62 11.86 4.65
N ALA A 805 23.76 11.90 5.34
CA ALA A 805 25.07 12.07 4.73
C ALA A 805 25.42 10.93 3.76
N LEU A 806 25.13 9.68 4.14
CA LEU A 806 25.27 8.50 3.27
C LEU A 806 24.41 8.64 2.00
N ILE A 807 23.13 8.99 2.15
CA ILE A 807 22.21 9.20 1.03
C ILE A 807 22.74 10.27 0.09
N GLY A 808 23.05 11.46 0.62
CA GLY A 808 23.55 12.57 -0.18
C GLY A 808 24.86 12.25 -0.90
N ALA A 809 25.80 11.56 -0.25
CA ALA A 809 27.09 11.20 -0.85
C ALA A 809 26.91 10.27 -2.06
N VAL A 810 26.11 9.22 -1.92
CA VAL A 810 25.90 8.23 -2.99
C VAL A 810 25.00 8.80 -4.10
N LEU A 811 23.95 9.55 -3.77
CA LEU A 811 23.07 10.16 -4.77
C LEU A 811 23.80 11.22 -5.61
N ARG A 812 24.67 12.05 -5.00
CA ARG A 812 25.51 12.98 -5.76
C ARG A 812 26.44 12.25 -6.74
N PHE A 813 27.06 11.15 -6.31
CA PHE A 813 27.88 10.33 -7.22
C PHE A 813 27.04 9.71 -8.34
N ARG A 814 25.85 9.20 -8.02
CA ARG A 814 24.89 8.67 -9.01
C ARG A 814 24.42 9.74 -10.00
N ALA A 815 24.31 10.99 -9.58
CA ALA A 815 23.99 12.11 -10.46
C ALA A 815 25.17 12.47 -11.38
N SER A 816 26.42 12.35 -10.90
CA SER A 816 27.63 12.59 -11.71
C SER A 816 27.97 11.45 -12.68
N ASP A 817 27.62 10.20 -12.35
CA ASP A 817 27.84 9.04 -13.21
C ASP A 817 26.59 8.15 -13.33
N PRO A 818 25.52 8.63 -13.98
CA PRO A 818 24.29 7.86 -14.13
C PRO A 818 24.47 6.58 -14.95
N ALA A 819 25.39 6.57 -15.93
CA ALA A 819 25.62 5.43 -16.81
C ALA A 819 26.14 4.21 -16.03
N LEU A 820 27.01 4.40 -15.02
CA LEU A 820 27.48 3.29 -14.18
C LEU A 820 26.34 2.57 -13.45
N PHE A 821 25.29 3.30 -13.06
CA PHE A 821 24.16 2.72 -12.32
C PHE A 821 23.08 2.12 -13.22
N ILE A 822 22.89 2.64 -14.43
CA ILE A 822 21.90 2.12 -15.39
C ILE A 822 22.53 0.98 -16.21
N ASP A 823 23.68 1.24 -16.83
CA ASP A 823 24.33 0.37 -17.81
C ASP A 823 25.48 -0.46 -17.23
N GLY A 824 26.04 -0.08 -16.07
CA GLY A 824 27.12 -0.83 -15.46
C GLY A 824 26.72 -2.25 -15.05
N ALA A 825 27.62 -3.21 -15.26
CA ALA A 825 27.45 -4.59 -14.86
C ALA A 825 27.35 -4.70 -13.33
N TYR A 826 26.61 -5.68 -12.82
CA TYR A 826 26.59 -6.04 -11.41
C TYR A 826 27.47 -7.27 -11.18
N ARG A 827 28.52 -7.13 -10.36
CA ARG A 827 29.51 -8.18 -10.10
C ARG A 827 29.58 -8.51 -8.61
N PRO A 828 29.05 -9.66 -8.17
CA PRO A 828 29.25 -10.13 -6.80
C PRO A 828 30.75 -10.26 -6.50
N VAL A 829 31.20 -9.74 -5.36
CA VAL A 829 32.58 -9.85 -4.91
C VAL A 829 32.65 -10.85 -3.76
N ARG A 830 33.45 -11.89 -3.92
CA ARG A 830 33.52 -12.98 -2.93
C ARG A 830 34.27 -12.50 -1.69
N VAL A 831 33.68 -12.68 -0.51
CA VAL A 831 34.35 -12.45 0.78
C VAL A 831 34.87 -13.78 1.32
N THR A 832 36.12 -13.79 1.76
CA THR A 832 36.80 -14.96 2.34
C THR A 832 37.20 -14.70 3.79
N GLY A 833 37.57 -15.75 4.54
CA GLY A 833 38.01 -15.63 5.93
C GLY A 833 36.91 -15.79 6.99
N GLY A 834 37.25 -15.39 8.22
CA GLY A 834 36.46 -15.64 9.43
C GLY A 834 35.15 -14.84 9.51
N ARG A 835 35.13 -13.61 8.97
CA ARG A 835 33.94 -12.72 8.98
C ARG A 835 33.19 -12.66 7.65
N ARG A 836 33.41 -13.63 6.74
CA ARG A 836 32.75 -13.67 5.42
C ARG A 836 31.21 -13.62 5.44
N ARG A 837 30.59 -14.03 6.55
CA ARG A 837 29.12 -13.98 6.71
C ARG A 837 28.62 -12.58 7.11
N ASN A 838 29.50 -11.72 7.60
CA ASN A 838 29.16 -10.41 8.15
C ASN A 838 29.35 -9.26 7.15
N LEU A 839 29.74 -9.57 5.90
CA LEU A 839 30.00 -8.57 4.88
C LEU A 839 29.36 -9.00 3.56
N VAL A 840 28.69 -8.06 2.92
CA VAL A 840 28.19 -8.16 1.56
C VAL A 840 29.06 -7.25 0.69
N ALA A 841 29.59 -7.79 -0.40
CA ALA A 841 30.44 -7.05 -1.31
C ALA A 841 30.01 -7.25 -2.76
N PHE A 842 29.91 -6.17 -3.52
CA PHE A 842 29.70 -6.23 -4.96
C PHE A 842 30.27 -4.99 -5.63
N ALA A 843 30.56 -5.12 -6.92
CA ALA A 843 31.01 -4.03 -7.76
C ALA A 843 29.99 -3.69 -8.85
N ARG A 844 29.88 -2.41 -9.17
CA ARG A 844 29.32 -1.93 -10.44
C ARG A 844 30.48 -1.55 -11.35
N THR A 845 30.50 -2.05 -12.58
CA THR A 845 31.60 -1.75 -13.52
C THR A 845 31.07 -1.34 -14.88
N LEU A 846 31.65 -0.28 -15.46
CA LEU A 846 31.36 0.18 -16.82
C LEU A 846 32.63 0.77 -17.42
N ASP A 847 33.15 0.14 -18.47
CA ASP A 847 34.45 0.45 -19.07
C ASP A 847 35.59 0.40 -18.02
N HIS A 848 36.29 1.51 -17.81
CA HIS A 848 37.36 1.66 -16.81
C HIS A 848 36.85 2.11 -15.43
N ARG A 849 35.56 2.44 -15.31
CA ARG A 849 34.96 2.97 -14.08
C ARG A 849 34.41 1.83 -13.25
N ALA A 850 34.66 1.87 -11.95
CA ALA A 850 34.10 0.91 -11.00
C ALA A 850 33.66 1.57 -9.70
N MET A 851 32.59 1.04 -9.13
CA MET A 851 32.14 1.32 -7.77
C MET A 851 32.12 0.01 -6.99
N LEU A 852 32.86 -0.08 -5.90
CA LEU A 852 32.86 -1.20 -4.97
C LEU A 852 32.05 -0.83 -3.73
N VAL A 853 31.10 -1.70 -3.37
CA VAL A 853 30.21 -1.50 -2.22
C VAL A 853 30.53 -2.54 -1.16
N LEU A 854 30.77 -2.09 0.07
CA LEU A 854 31.07 -2.93 1.23
C LEU A 854 30.06 -2.61 2.34
N VAL A 855 29.20 -3.58 2.63
CA VAL A 855 28.06 -3.40 3.54
C VAL A 855 28.07 -4.46 4.64
N PRO A 856 27.97 -4.08 5.93
CA PRO A 856 27.94 -5.05 7.00
C PRO A 856 26.56 -5.72 7.07
N ARG A 857 26.53 -6.96 7.57
CA ARG A 857 25.30 -7.66 7.95
C ARG A 857 25.56 -8.51 9.18
N LEU A 858 24.51 -8.91 9.88
CA LEU A 858 24.63 -9.62 11.16
C LEU A 858 25.55 -8.82 12.10
N THR A 859 25.12 -7.59 12.36
CA THR A 859 25.94 -6.52 12.92
C THR A 859 26.09 -6.66 14.42
N LEU A 860 25.18 -7.35 15.13
CA LEU A 860 25.34 -7.60 16.56
C LEU A 860 26.61 -8.40 16.84
N GLY A 861 26.90 -9.41 16.01
CA GLY A 861 28.12 -10.21 16.09
C GLY A 861 29.42 -9.47 15.76
N LEU A 862 29.34 -8.23 15.27
CA LEU A 862 30.47 -7.31 15.06
C LEU A 862 30.74 -6.41 16.28
N THR A 863 29.88 -6.47 17.30
CA THR A 863 30.00 -5.70 18.55
C THR A 863 30.23 -4.20 18.30
N PRO A 864 29.34 -3.53 17.56
CA PRO A 864 29.49 -2.11 17.25
C PRO A 864 29.50 -1.25 18.51
N SER A 865 30.39 -0.27 18.52
CA SER A 865 30.53 0.73 19.57
C SER A 865 29.28 1.61 19.63
N PRO A 866 28.67 1.80 20.82
CA PRO A 866 27.55 2.73 20.98
C PRO A 866 27.99 4.20 20.84
N ALA A 867 29.29 4.48 20.92
CA ALA A 867 29.82 5.83 20.83
C ALA A 867 29.87 6.34 19.39
N ASP A 868 30.14 5.47 18.40
CA ASP A 868 30.46 5.90 17.03
C ASP A 868 30.20 4.83 15.94
N LEU A 869 29.50 3.75 16.27
CA LEU A 869 29.23 2.61 15.37
C LEU A 869 30.47 1.86 14.85
N SER A 870 31.67 2.16 15.34
CA SER A 870 32.89 1.46 14.95
C SER A 870 32.93 0.03 15.49
N CYS A 871 33.70 -0.85 14.85
CA CYS A 871 33.95 -2.20 15.36
C CYS A 871 35.31 -2.30 16.08
N PRO A 872 35.50 -3.24 17.01
CA PRO A 872 36.78 -3.45 17.69
C PRO A 872 37.97 -3.57 16.72
N PRO A 873 39.15 -3.04 17.05
CA PRO A 873 40.34 -3.20 16.22
C PRO A 873 40.64 -4.68 15.91
N GLY A 874 40.92 -4.98 14.64
CA GLY A 874 41.18 -6.34 14.20
C GLY A 874 39.93 -7.19 13.90
N THR A 875 38.70 -6.63 13.97
CA THR A 875 37.46 -7.32 13.60
C THR A 875 37.56 -8.01 12.24
N TRP A 876 38.19 -7.36 11.26
CA TRP A 876 38.34 -7.84 9.89
C TRP A 876 39.64 -8.64 9.64
N ARG A 877 40.48 -8.87 10.66
CA ARG A 877 41.76 -9.58 10.50
C ARG A 877 41.54 -10.96 9.86
N GLY A 878 42.25 -11.23 8.77
CA GLY A 878 42.15 -12.50 8.03
C GLY A 878 40.85 -12.65 7.22
N THR A 879 40.05 -11.58 7.08
CA THR A 879 38.92 -11.50 6.14
C THR A 879 39.36 -10.66 4.95
N ALA A 880 39.08 -11.12 3.72
CA ALA A 880 39.56 -10.46 2.52
C ALA A 880 38.57 -10.58 1.35
N LEU A 881 38.69 -9.68 0.38
CA LEU A 881 37.96 -9.72 -0.89
C LEU A 881 38.73 -10.53 -1.92
N ASP A 882 38.09 -11.57 -2.46
CA ASP A 882 38.55 -12.32 -3.61
C ASP A 882 37.91 -11.72 -4.88
N TRP A 883 38.63 -10.77 -5.47
CA TRP A 883 38.23 -10.05 -6.69
C TRP A 883 39.39 -10.04 -7.69
N GLY A 884 39.55 -11.14 -8.43
CA GLY A 884 40.71 -11.39 -9.30
C GLY A 884 40.95 -10.32 -10.36
N ASP A 885 39.89 -9.75 -10.95
CA ASP A 885 39.94 -8.74 -12.01
C ASP A 885 39.60 -7.33 -11.51
N ALA A 886 39.86 -7.04 -10.23
CA ALA A 886 39.71 -5.70 -9.66
C ALA A 886 40.54 -4.67 -10.44
N PRO A 887 39.97 -3.49 -10.78
CA PRO A 887 40.74 -2.37 -11.32
C PRO A 887 41.94 -2.02 -10.44
N SER A 888 43.08 -1.69 -11.07
CA SER A 888 44.35 -1.39 -10.38
C SER A 888 44.45 0.03 -9.82
N GLY A 889 43.48 0.89 -10.12
CA GLY A 889 43.51 2.32 -9.77
C GLY A 889 43.39 2.60 -8.27
N PRO A 890 43.71 3.82 -7.82
CA PRO A 890 43.37 4.24 -6.48
C PRO A 890 41.85 4.24 -6.31
N TRP A 891 41.41 3.75 -5.16
CA TRP A 891 40.01 3.71 -4.75
C TRP A 891 39.73 4.86 -3.80
N ARG A 892 38.80 5.74 -4.15
CA ARG A 892 38.36 6.85 -3.30
C ARG A 892 37.08 6.49 -2.55
N SER A 893 37.03 6.77 -1.26
CA SER A 893 35.79 6.64 -0.47
C SER A 893 34.82 7.78 -0.78
N LEU A 894 33.55 7.44 -1.03
CA LEU A 894 32.46 8.40 -1.12
C LEU A 894 32.00 8.88 0.26
N LEU A 895 32.16 8.04 1.29
CA LEU A 895 31.63 8.30 2.64
C LEU A 895 32.63 9.04 3.53
N ARG A 896 33.92 8.98 3.17
CA ARG A 896 35.03 9.66 3.84
C ARG A 896 35.85 10.41 2.80
N PRO A 897 35.37 11.61 2.39
CA PRO A 897 36.08 12.44 1.42
C PRO A 897 37.56 12.61 1.79
N GLY A 898 38.45 12.55 0.79
CA GLY A 898 39.90 12.65 1.00
C GLY A 898 40.60 11.34 1.41
N ARG A 899 39.89 10.24 1.66
CA ARG A 899 40.48 8.91 1.85
C ARG A 899 40.62 8.18 0.52
N THR A 900 41.85 7.78 0.20
CA THR A 900 42.19 6.93 -0.94
C THR A 900 42.91 5.66 -0.48
N PHE A 901 42.72 4.58 -1.22
CA PHE A 901 43.28 3.26 -0.93
C PHE A 901 43.81 2.63 -2.22
N ASP A 902 44.91 1.90 -2.14
CA ASP A 902 45.30 1.01 -3.23
C ASP A 902 44.43 -0.26 -3.22
N THR A 903 44.53 -1.04 -4.30
CA THR A 903 43.73 -2.27 -4.44
C THR A 903 44.08 -3.33 -3.40
N ALA A 904 45.32 -3.38 -2.90
CA ALA A 904 45.73 -4.34 -1.88
C ALA A 904 45.07 -4.01 -0.53
N ALA A 905 45.10 -2.75 -0.13
CA ALA A 905 44.44 -2.24 1.07
C ALA A 905 42.92 -2.46 1.03
N VAL A 906 42.28 -2.27 -0.15
CA VAL A 906 40.86 -2.59 -0.35
C VAL A 906 40.59 -4.07 -0.19
N ARG A 907 41.42 -4.95 -0.78
CA ARG A 907 41.28 -6.41 -0.66
C ARG A 907 41.41 -6.90 0.78
N GLU A 908 42.24 -6.24 1.58
CA GLU A 908 42.42 -6.54 3.01
C GLU A 908 41.41 -5.83 3.92
N LEU A 909 40.38 -5.17 3.35
CA LEU A 909 39.35 -4.43 4.09
C LEU A 909 39.91 -3.34 5.00
N ALA A 910 41.07 -2.77 4.67
CA ALA A 910 41.66 -1.64 5.41
C ALA A 910 40.73 -0.42 5.43
N THR A 911 39.85 -0.32 4.44
CA THR A 911 38.80 0.70 4.40
C THR A 911 37.83 0.59 5.57
N LEU A 912 37.57 -0.61 6.11
CA LEU A 912 36.63 -0.79 7.22
C LEU A 912 37.30 -0.66 8.60
N ALA A 913 38.61 -0.35 8.65
CA ALA A 913 39.36 -0.27 9.90
C ALA A 913 39.11 1.05 10.64
N GLY A 914 38.89 0.97 11.95
CA GLY A 914 38.88 2.13 12.86
C GLY A 914 37.71 3.09 12.71
N GLY A 915 36.62 2.67 12.05
CA GLY A 915 35.40 3.46 11.91
C GLY A 915 34.19 2.59 11.62
N MET A 916 33.11 3.20 11.15
CA MET A 916 31.90 2.48 10.73
C MET A 916 32.25 1.41 9.68
N PRO A 917 31.77 0.15 9.84
CA PRO A 917 32.13 -0.98 8.97
C PRO A 917 31.38 -0.98 7.63
N LEU A 918 31.30 0.18 6.96
CA LEU A 918 30.58 0.38 5.70
C LEU A 918 31.38 1.37 4.82
N ASP A 919 31.55 1.05 3.54
CA ASP A 919 32.12 2.00 2.58
C ASP A 919 31.55 1.81 1.16
N VAL A 920 31.59 2.89 0.39
CA VAL A 920 31.34 2.90 -1.05
C VAL A 920 32.55 3.55 -1.71
N LEU A 921 33.30 2.75 -2.46
CA LEU A 921 34.56 3.11 -3.07
C LEU A 921 34.38 3.26 -4.57
N VAL A 922 35.05 4.23 -5.18
CA VAL A 922 35.01 4.45 -6.63
C VAL A 922 36.42 4.59 -7.19
N THR A 923 36.64 4.11 -8.41
CA THR A 923 37.89 4.38 -9.15
C THR A 923 37.89 5.80 -9.70
N GLU A 924 39.07 6.41 -9.78
CA GLU A 924 39.27 7.68 -10.50
C GLU A 924 39.15 7.53 -12.02
#